data_AF-A0A1F6R620-F1
#
_entry.id   AF-A0A1F6R620-F1
#
_cell.length_a   1.000
_cell.length_b   1.000
_cell.length_c   1.000
_cell.angle_alpha   90.00
_cell.angle_beta   90.00
_cell.angle_gamma   90.00
#
_symmetry.space_group_name_H-M   'P 1'
#
loop_
_entity.id
_entity.type
_entity.pdbx_description
1 polymer ?
#
loop_
_entity_poly.entity_id
_entity_poly.type
_entity_poly.pdbx_seq_one_letter_code
_entity_poly.pdbx_strand_id
1 'polypeptide(L)'
;MGNLTLNLDVDYLYSAVIDPSNGFAYFGTAESPDLCQIIKINLTDFTRVGNLTLNSDEGDLESAVLDPSNGFAYFGTYTTSGQIIKINLTDFTRVGNLTLNSDEGDLESAVIDPSNGFAYFGTSSSPDKIIKINLTDFTRVGNLTFNPSEYESQTAVIDPSNGFAYFGTSSSPNQIIKINLTDFTRVGNLTLNEYGGSPRPAVIDPSNGFAYFSATNTNPSQIIKINLTDFTRVGNLTLNAGEGPLYSAVIDPSNGFAYFGTYTSSNSQIIKAQLSQKNTIKTIKINVTETAYVDNISFYSHLNTSQVRLAVYNSTKHLLWESNSTENTVLNGWLNISISDGTPSSLTLSSGTYYLAYQINTTSSVPSYLQGSFNDGFYLEQPYQSFPASILSENTTSEVWSMFLTYETTAPTTTTTSTTTVSSGGGGGGGEGSSGLSKLWSTVLANAEYYWNIADAQLRVTQINFTSTVQRSNVRLNAQRLTSKPANISQNLSGVAYQYVEITKSNIQDSEIKDAKIRFKVQKSWLTSNNLQTSDIKMARYSGGWADLQIQKTGEDTSWVFYTSPTPGFSTFAIYAGTSGTTTTTTTTPAGTTTPGEATSTTQPVVVGEGDMSKLLLIMGVVFLILVGVLVALTVISKNSKRDKDNPAEDEFEQLEMKWASPPKKSKMDKARTAEDEFEQMKRKWTPTPKNSKKDKGNLNVDDFEQLKRKWSKTQKDTIQ
;
A
#
# COMPACT_ATOMS: atom_id res chain seq x y z
N MET A 1 -17.00 -19.35 -23.60
CA MET A 1 -15.52 -19.42 -23.75
C MET A 1 -15.24 -20.10 -25.07
N GLY A 2 -14.52 -19.42 -25.97
CA GLY A 2 -13.98 -20.04 -27.18
C GLY A 2 -12.67 -20.74 -26.85
N ASN A 3 -12.40 -21.87 -27.49
CA ASN A 3 -11.07 -22.48 -27.56
C ASN A 3 -10.57 -22.27 -29.00
N LEU A 4 -9.33 -21.84 -29.16
CA LEU A 4 -8.65 -21.80 -30.44
C LEU A 4 -7.56 -22.88 -30.43
N THR A 5 -7.76 -23.93 -31.22
CA THR A 5 -6.70 -24.89 -31.52
C THR A 5 -5.84 -24.31 -32.64
N LEU A 6 -4.56 -24.07 -32.37
CA LEU A 6 -3.58 -23.72 -33.39
C LEU A 6 -3.20 -24.99 -34.18
N ASN A 7 -2.84 -24.80 -35.45
CA ASN A 7 -2.41 -25.89 -36.33
C ASN A 7 -1.06 -26.46 -35.87
N LEU A 8 -0.72 -27.66 -36.32
CA LEU A 8 0.53 -28.37 -35.96
C LEU A 8 1.83 -27.66 -36.40
N ASP A 9 1.76 -26.62 -37.23
CA ASP A 9 2.89 -25.78 -37.63
C ASP A 9 3.24 -24.69 -36.58
N VAL A 10 2.51 -24.68 -35.46
CA VAL A 10 2.65 -23.68 -34.40
C VAL A 10 2.75 -24.40 -33.06
N ASP A 11 3.98 -24.61 -32.60
CA ASP A 11 4.26 -25.17 -31.29
C ASP A 11 4.83 -24.10 -30.35
N TYR A 12 4.69 -24.31 -29.04
CA TYR A 12 5.38 -23.54 -27.98
C TYR A 12 5.19 -22.01 -28.01
N LEU A 13 4.02 -21.50 -27.61
CA LEU A 13 3.83 -20.05 -27.39
C LEU A 13 4.56 -19.62 -26.11
N TYR A 14 5.65 -18.87 -26.24
CA TYR A 14 6.54 -18.48 -25.12
C TYR A 14 6.29 -17.05 -24.64
N SER A 15 6.11 -16.12 -25.57
CA SER A 15 5.82 -14.72 -25.26
C SER A 15 4.48 -14.29 -25.84
N ALA A 16 3.87 -13.29 -25.20
CA ALA A 16 2.62 -12.72 -25.68
C ALA A 16 2.53 -11.22 -25.36
N VAL A 17 1.92 -10.47 -26.27
CA VAL A 17 1.48 -9.10 -26.03
C VAL A 17 0.05 -8.93 -26.50
N ILE A 18 -0.73 -8.14 -25.75
CA ILE A 18 -2.12 -7.85 -26.06
C ILE A 18 -2.26 -6.37 -26.44
N ASP A 19 -2.96 -6.12 -27.54
CA ASP A 19 -3.36 -4.80 -28.01
C ASP A 19 -4.89 -4.68 -27.94
N PRO A 20 -5.46 -4.34 -26.79
CA PRO A 20 -6.91 -4.21 -26.64
C PRO A 20 -7.48 -3.08 -27.51
N SER A 21 -6.66 -2.07 -27.84
CA SER A 21 -7.11 -0.90 -28.59
C SER A 21 -7.42 -1.24 -30.05
N ASN A 22 -6.60 -2.12 -30.65
CA ASN A 22 -6.82 -2.62 -32.00
C ASN A 22 -7.50 -4.00 -32.03
N GLY A 23 -7.78 -4.61 -30.88
CA GLY A 23 -8.52 -5.87 -30.77
C GLY A 23 -7.70 -7.10 -31.16
N PHE A 24 -6.37 -7.09 -30.96
CA PHE A 24 -5.49 -8.21 -31.32
C PHE A 24 -4.60 -8.66 -30.16
N ALA A 25 -4.19 -9.93 -30.19
CA ALA A 25 -3.08 -10.44 -29.41
C ALA A 25 -2.03 -11.04 -30.35
N TYR A 26 -0.76 -10.95 -29.95
CA TYR A 26 0.38 -11.44 -30.70
C TYR A 26 1.17 -12.40 -29.82
N PHE A 27 1.49 -13.58 -30.35
CA PHE A 27 2.19 -14.63 -29.62
C PHE A 27 3.47 -15.00 -30.36
N GLY A 28 4.59 -14.97 -29.67
CA GLY A 28 5.86 -15.46 -30.18
C GLY A 28 6.02 -16.96 -29.89
N THR A 29 6.50 -17.71 -30.87
CA THR A 29 6.74 -19.15 -30.72
C THR A 29 8.22 -19.46 -30.46
N ALA A 30 8.47 -20.68 -29.98
CA ALA A 30 9.79 -21.31 -30.01
C ALA A 30 10.00 -22.10 -31.32
N GLU A 31 11.25 -22.44 -31.62
CA GLU A 31 11.61 -23.25 -32.79
C GLU A 31 11.33 -24.74 -32.51
N SER A 32 10.39 -25.35 -33.25
CA SER A 32 10.21 -26.82 -33.29
C SER A 32 9.03 -27.22 -34.19
N PRO A 33 9.18 -28.12 -35.19
CA PRO A 33 10.34 -28.36 -36.05
C PRO A 33 10.54 -27.26 -37.12
N ASP A 34 9.61 -26.32 -37.18
CA ASP A 34 9.59 -25.20 -38.12
C ASP A 34 10.19 -23.93 -37.50
N LEU A 35 10.53 -22.97 -38.36
CA LEU A 35 11.04 -21.65 -37.99
C LEU A 35 10.10 -20.93 -37.02
N CYS A 36 10.66 -20.14 -36.11
CA CYS A 36 9.91 -19.32 -35.18
C CYS A 36 8.88 -18.44 -35.89
N GLN A 37 7.71 -18.30 -35.27
CA GLN A 37 6.61 -17.54 -35.81
C GLN A 37 6.10 -16.51 -34.80
N ILE A 38 5.47 -15.47 -35.33
CA ILE A 38 4.60 -14.58 -34.56
C ILE A 38 3.17 -14.78 -35.06
N ILE A 39 2.28 -15.14 -34.15
CA ILE A 39 0.88 -15.46 -34.43
C ILE A 39 -0.01 -14.29 -34.03
N LYS A 40 -0.87 -13.83 -34.93
CA LYS A 40 -1.85 -12.77 -34.68
C LYS A 40 -3.23 -13.37 -34.45
N ILE A 41 -3.82 -13.08 -33.31
CA ILE A 41 -5.15 -13.53 -32.88
C ILE A 41 -6.10 -12.34 -32.77
N ASN A 42 -7.32 -12.47 -33.29
CA ASN A 42 -8.39 -11.49 -33.10
C ASN A 42 -9.08 -11.73 -31.75
N LEU A 43 -9.18 -10.70 -30.92
CA LEU A 43 -9.76 -10.79 -29.57
C LEU A 43 -11.29 -10.88 -29.56
N THR A 44 -11.97 -10.48 -30.63
CA THR A 44 -13.44 -10.45 -30.70
C THR A 44 -14.02 -11.85 -30.91
N ASP A 45 -13.46 -12.61 -31.83
CA ASP A 45 -13.92 -13.95 -32.19
C ASP A 45 -12.94 -15.07 -31.82
N PHE A 46 -11.78 -14.71 -31.25
CA PHE A 46 -10.73 -15.62 -30.82
C PHE A 46 -10.19 -16.50 -31.95
N THR A 47 -10.01 -15.92 -33.14
CA THR A 47 -9.49 -16.61 -34.34
C THR A 47 -8.06 -16.21 -34.70
N ARG A 48 -7.28 -17.13 -35.28
CA ARG A 48 -5.97 -16.83 -35.91
C ARG A 48 -6.21 -16.07 -37.21
N VAL A 49 -5.72 -14.84 -37.29
CA VAL A 49 -5.89 -13.95 -38.45
C VAL A 49 -4.58 -13.66 -39.20
N GLY A 50 -3.43 -14.09 -38.66
CA GLY A 50 -2.15 -13.95 -39.33
C GLY A 50 -1.04 -14.78 -38.68
N ASN A 51 0.02 -15.03 -39.44
CA ASN A 51 1.31 -15.50 -38.93
C ASN A 51 2.46 -14.82 -39.69
N LEU A 52 3.60 -14.67 -39.02
CA LEU A 52 4.86 -14.22 -39.61
C LEU A 52 5.94 -15.23 -39.26
N THR A 53 6.53 -15.87 -40.27
CA THR A 53 7.70 -16.73 -40.10
C THR A 53 8.98 -15.89 -40.05
N LEU A 54 9.82 -16.15 -39.06
CA LEU A 54 11.10 -15.48 -38.85
C LEU A 54 12.26 -16.17 -39.59
N ASN A 55 13.43 -15.55 -39.58
CA ASN A 55 14.63 -16.15 -40.18
C ASN A 55 15.18 -17.31 -39.32
N SER A 56 16.01 -18.17 -39.91
CA SER A 56 16.59 -19.35 -39.24
C SER A 56 17.53 -19.06 -38.08
N ASP A 57 18.02 -17.83 -37.96
CA ASP A 57 18.85 -17.38 -36.86
C ASP A 57 18.06 -16.63 -35.77
N GLU A 58 16.76 -16.39 -35.99
CA GLU A 58 15.85 -15.65 -35.11
C GLU A 58 15.02 -16.62 -34.26
N GLY A 59 15.72 -17.32 -33.35
CA GLY A 59 15.15 -18.40 -32.53
C GLY A 59 14.48 -17.93 -31.24
N ASP A 60 13.48 -18.69 -30.79
CA ASP A 60 12.88 -18.68 -29.45
C ASP A 60 12.47 -17.30 -28.92
N LEU A 61 11.23 -16.90 -29.21
CA LEU A 61 10.71 -15.59 -28.80
C LEU A 61 10.25 -15.60 -27.32
N GLU A 62 11.20 -15.42 -26.40
CA GLU A 62 10.99 -15.51 -24.94
C GLU A 62 10.40 -14.24 -24.31
N SER A 63 10.67 -13.08 -24.88
CA SER A 63 10.17 -11.81 -24.35
C SER A 63 9.49 -10.98 -25.43
N ALA A 64 8.49 -10.20 -25.03
CA ALA A 64 7.78 -9.34 -25.95
C ALA A 64 7.29 -8.06 -25.25
N VAL A 65 7.36 -6.95 -25.95
CA VAL A 65 6.80 -5.66 -25.52
C VAL A 65 6.05 -4.98 -26.67
N LEU A 66 5.05 -4.18 -26.33
CA LEU A 66 4.15 -3.55 -27.27
C LEU A 66 4.19 -2.02 -27.13
N ASP A 67 4.28 -1.34 -28.26
CA ASP A 67 4.08 0.10 -28.39
C ASP A 67 2.91 0.35 -29.36
N PRO A 68 1.66 0.25 -28.87
CA PRO A 68 0.50 0.38 -29.74
C PRO A 68 0.33 1.81 -30.26
N SER A 69 0.86 2.81 -29.54
CA SER A 69 0.78 4.22 -29.92
C SER A 69 1.60 4.52 -31.17
N ASN A 70 2.78 3.90 -31.30
CA ASN A 70 3.61 3.99 -32.50
C ASN A 70 3.38 2.83 -33.48
N GLY A 71 2.49 1.88 -33.15
CA GLY A 71 2.10 0.80 -34.04
C GLY A 71 3.15 -0.31 -34.18
N PHE A 72 3.94 -0.60 -33.13
CA PHE A 72 4.98 -1.63 -33.17
C PHE A 72 4.89 -2.64 -32.01
N ALA A 73 5.32 -3.87 -32.29
CA ALA A 73 5.70 -4.85 -31.27
C ALA A 73 7.18 -5.22 -31.43
N TYR A 74 7.81 -5.59 -30.32
CA TYR A 74 9.21 -5.99 -30.25
C TYR A 74 9.31 -7.33 -29.53
N PHE A 75 9.98 -8.31 -30.15
CA PHE A 75 10.18 -9.64 -29.59
C PHE A 75 11.67 -9.90 -29.39
N GLY A 76 12.06 -10.32 -28.20
CA GLY A 76 13.43 -10.71 -27.87
C GLY A 76 13.65 -12.20 -28.07
N THR A 77 14.79 -12.58 -28.63
CA THR A 77 15.16 -13.97 -28.91
C THR A 77 15.97 -14.60 -27.78
N TYR A 78 15.86 -15.92 -27.64
CA TYR A 78 16.71 -16.74 -26.79
C TYR A 78 17.88 -17.30 -27.62
N THR A 79 18.85 -16.43 -27.86
CA THR A 79 20.02 -16.72 -28.70
C THR A 79 21.29 -16.20 -28.05
N THR A 80 22.45 -16.80 -28.36
CA THR A 80 23.75 -16.42 -27.79
C THR A 80 24.06 -14.93 -27.97
N SER A 81 23.79 -14.38 -29.16
CA SER A 81 23.70 -12.93 -29.36
C SER A 81 22.23 -12.60 -29.50
N GLY A 82 21.66 -11.93 -28.50
CA GLY A 82 20.25 -11.62 -28.46
C GLY A 82 19.85 -10.79 -29.67
N GLN A 83 18.67 -11.03 -30.20
CA GLN A 83 18.09 -10.30 -31.31
C GLN A 83 16.76 -9.73 -30.87
N ILE A 84 16.46 -8.53 -31.36
CA ILE A 84 15.17 -7.87 -31.14
C ILE A 84 14.51 -7.72 -32.48
N ILE A 85 13.35 -8.37 -32.64
CA ILE A 85 12.59 -8.39 -33.88
C ILE A 85 11.47 -7.35 -33.79
N LYS A 86 11.45 -6.39 -34.72
CA LYS A 86 10.47 -5.31 -34.76
C LYS A 86 9.37 -5.62 -35.78
N ILE A 87 8.13 -5.61 -35.33
CA ILE A 87 6.94 -5.90 -36.13
C ILE A 87 6.06 -4.65 -36.23
N ASN A 88 5.61 -4.32 -37.43
CA ASN A 88 4.59 -3.30 -37.67
C ASN A 88 3.20 -3.91 -37.44
N LEU A 89 2.39 -3.30 -36.57
CA LEU A 89 1.07 -3.82 -36.19
C LEU A 89 -0.01 -3.57 -37.24
N THR A 90 0.17 -2.53 -38.07
CA THR A 90 -0.82 -2.08 -39.06
C THR A 90 -0.95 -3.08 -40.20
N ASP A 91 0.16 -3.40 -40.85
CA ASP A 91 0.21 -4.36 -41.97
C ASP A 91 0.68 -5.75 -41.55
N PHE A 92 1.01 -5.92 -40.26
CA PHE A 92 1.52 -7.17 -39.69
C PHE A 92 2.74 -7.69 -40.45
N THR A 93 3.79 -6.86 -40.55
CA THR A 93 5.04 -7.19 -41.24
C THR A 93 6.27 -7.07 -40.32
N ARG A 94 7.30 -7.88 -40.58
CA ARG A 94 8.62 -7.77 -39.93
C ARG A 94 9.40 -6.61 -40.58
N VAL A 95 9.68 -5.56 -39.82
CA VAL A 95 10.29 -4.32 -40.33
C VAL A 95 11.69 -4.04 -39.79
N GLY A 96 12.18 -4.83 -38.83
CA GLY A 96 13.54 -4.68 -38.32
C GLY A 96 14.03 -5.87 -37.51
N ASN A 97 15.36 -6.02 -37.44
CA ASN A 97 16.09 -6.89 -36.51
C ASN A 97 17.28 -6.11 -35.99
N LEU A 98 17.48 -6.12 -34.67
CA LEU A 98 18.63 -5.56 -33.99
C LEU A 98 19.37 -6.68 -33.25
N THR A 99 20.55 -7.05 -33.74
CA THR A 99 21.43 -8.01 -33.07
C THR A 99 22.30 -7.29 -32.03
N LEU A 100 22.35 -7.85 -30.82
CA LEU A 100 23.09 -7.33 -29.68
C LEU A 100 24.54 -7.87 -29.66
N ASN A 101 25.32 -7.45 -28.67
CA ASN A 101 26.69 -7.94 -28.54
C ASN A 101 26.73 -9.43 -28.17
N SER A 102 27.88 -10.08 -28.38
CA SER A 102 28.06 -11.52 -28.15
C SER A 102 27.87 -11.98 -26.71
N ASP A 103 27.87 -11.06 -25.76
CA ASP A 103 27.69 -11.28 -24.33
C ASP A 103 26.36 -10.68 -23.81
N GLU A 104 25.39 -10.48 -24.71
CA GLU A 104 24.06 -9.90 -24.47
C GLU A 104 22.98 -10.80 -25.13
N GLY A 105 23.04 -12.07 -24.78
CA GLY A 105 22.13 -13.12 -25.25
C GLY A 105 20.91 -13.32 -24.36
N ASP A 106 20.07 -14.26 -24.80
CA ASP A 106 19.01 -14.87 -24.01
C ASP A 106 18.06 -13.85 -23.37
N LEU A 107 17.25 -13.19 -24.21
CA LEU A 107 16.40 -12.07 -23.82
C LEU A 107 15.13 -12.56 -23.10
N GLU A 108 15.28 -12.90 -21.83
CA GLU A 108 14.29 -13.58 -21.00
C GLU A 108 13.22 -12.67 -20.37
N SER A 109 13.45 -11.36 -20.34
CA SER A 109 12.47 -10.39 -19.85
C SER A 109 12.56 -9.09 -20.62
N ALA A 110 11.43 -8.38 -20.70
CA ALA A 110 11.38 -7.10 -21.39
C ALA A 110 10.33 -6.19 -20.76
N VAL A 111 10.64 -4.89 -20.71
CA VAL A 111 9.70 -3.82 -20.36
C VAL A 111 9.89 -2.63 -21.29
N ILE A 112 8.84 -1.84 -21.48
CA ILE A 112 8.84 -0.71 -22.42
C ILE A 112 8.31 0.55 -21.76
N ASP A 113 8.94 1.68 -22.08
CA ASP A 113 8.49 3.02 -21.78
C ASP A 113 8.33 3.79 -23.10
N PRO A 114 7.16 3.65 -23.76
CA PRO A 114 6.89 4.33 -25.02
C PRO A 114 6.93 5.85 -24.90
N SER A 115 6.61 6.38 -23.71
CA SER A 115 6.54 7.83 -23.47
C SER A 115 7.91 8.49 -23.52
N ASN A 116 8.94 7.80 -23.02
CA ASN A 116 10.34 8.22 -23.13
C ASN A 116 11.07 7.58 -24.31
N GLY A 117 10.41 6.74 -25.11
CA GLY A 117 10.96 6.16 -26.33
C GLY A 117 12.01 5.07 -26.11
N PHE A 118 11.92 4.30 -25.01
CA PHE A 118 12.88 3.24 -24.69
C PHE A 118 12.22 1.89 -24.42
N ALA A 119 12.92 0.82 -24.78
CA ALA A 119 12.66 -0.53 -24.27
C ALA A 119 13.91 -1.06 -23.54
N TYR A 120 13.67 -1.96 -22.60
CA TYR A 120 14.69 -2.55 -21.75
C TYR A 120 14.54 -4.05 -21.76
N PHE A 121 15.60 -4.77 -22.10
CA PHE A 121 15.61 -6.23 -22.18
C PHE A 121 16.59 -6.80 -21.17
N GLY A 122 16.13 -7.72 -20.34
CA GLY A 122 16.96 -8.49 -19.43
C GLY A 122 17.56 -9.71 -20.13
N THR A 123 18.82 -10.02 -19.82
CA THR A 123 19.53 -11.17 -20.38
C THR A 123 19.47 -12.39 -19.45
N SER A 124 19.99 -13.53 -19.90
CA SER A 124 20.28 -14.69 -19.05
C SER A 124 21.79 -14.81 -18.78
N SER A 125 22.45 -13.69 -18.45
CA SER A 125 23.90 -13.65 -18.19
C SER A 125 24.24 -13.65 -16.70
N SER A 126 25.52 -13.93 -16.37
CA SER A 126 26.04 -13.93 -15.00
C SER A 126 27.37 -13.14 -14.92
N PRO A 127 27.38 -11.92 -14.34
CA PRO A 127 26.21 -11.16 -13.87
C PRO A 127 25.28 -10.77 -15.01
N ASP A 128 24.00 -10.58 -14.69
CA ASP A 128 23.00 -10.20 -15.67
C ASP A 128 23.18 -8.76 -16.17
N LYS A 129 22.65 -8.48 -17.36
CA LYS A 129 22.64 -7.18 -18.00
C LYS A 129 21.23 -6.80 -18.42
N ILE A 130 20.91 -5.52 -18.23
CA ILE A 130 19.74 -4.89 -18.82
C ILE A 130 20.19 -4.06 -20.01
N ILE A 131 19.67 -4.35 -21.19
CA ILE A 131 20.02 -3.69 -22.45
C ILE A 131 18.99 -2.62 -22.77
N LYS A 132 19.44 -1.38 -22.99
CA LYS A 132 18.59 -0.23 -23.30
C LYS A 132 18.56 0.02 -24.80
N ILE A 133 17.35 0.06 -25.35
CA ILE A 133 17.07 0.22 -26.77
C ILE A 133 16.30 1.52 -26.99
N ASN A 134 16.76 2.35 -27.93
CA ASN A 134 16.03 3.51 -28.41
C ASN A 134 15.01 3.08 -29.47
N LEU A 135 13.73 3.40 -29.23
CA LEU A 135 12.63 2.99 -30.11
C LEU A 135 12.52 3.83 -31.39
N THR A 136 13.03 5.07 -31.36
CA THR A 136 12.92 6.04 -32.45
C THR A 136 13.76 5.61 -33.64
N ASP A 137 15.04 5.30 -33.41
CA ASP A 137 15.99 4.87 -34.45
C ASP A 137 16.26 3.37 -34.42
N PHE A 138 15.65 2.64 -33.48
CA PHE A 138 15.80 1.20 -33.28
C PHE A 138 17.26 0.78 -33.07
N THR A 139 17.95 1.47 -32.15
CA THR A 139 19.37 1.23 -31.83
C THR A 139 19.60 0.83 -30.39
N ARG A 140 20.65 0.03 -30.15
CA ARG A 140 21.15 -0.26 -28.80
C ARG A 140 21.95 0.94 -28.28
N VAL A 141 21.48 1.56 -27.19
CA VAL A 141 22.09 2.81 -26.65
C VAL A 141 22.83 2.64 -25.33
N GLY A 142 22.71 1.48 -24.66
CA GLY A 142 23.47 1.21 -23.44
C GLY A 142 23.15 -0.15 -22.83
N ASN A 143 23.91 -0.51 -21.79
CA ASN A 143 23.57 -1.62 -20.90
C ASN A 143 23.86 -1.23 -19.44
N LEU A 144 23.16 -1.89 -18.52
CA LEU A 144 23.43 -1.86 -17.08
C LEU A 144 23.77 -3.27 -16.65
N THR A 145 25.02 -3.50 -16.21
CA THR A 145 25.44 -4.78 -15.64
C THR A 145 25.10 -4.82 -14.15
N PHE A 146 24.50 -5.91 -13.69
CA PHE A 146 24.20 -6.15 -12.29
C PHE A 146 25.42 -6.59 -11.48
N ASN A 147 25.25 -6.76 -10.17
CA ASN A 147 26.33 -7.26 -9.33
C ASN A 147 26.62 -8.74 -9.63
N PRO A 148 27.83 -9.26 -9.33
CA PRO A 148 28.22 -10.64 -9.63
C PRO A 148 27.28 -11.75 -9.13
N SER A 149 26.50 -11.50 -8.07
CA SER A 149 25.53 -12.47 -7.51
C SER A 149 24.12 -12.33 -8.09
N GLU A 150 23.88 -11.36 -8.96
CA GLU A 150 22.59 -11.00 -9.54
C GLU A 150 22.61 -11.44 -11.01
N TYR A 151 21.96 -12.56 -11.31
CA TYR A 151 21.98 -13.20 -12.62
C TYR A 151 20.57 -13.62 -13.04
N GLU A 152 20.38 -13.83 -14.35
CA GLU A 152 19.14 -14.31 -14.98
C GLU A 152 17.89 -13.49 -14.59
N SER A 153 17.72 -12.30 -15.19
CA SER A 153 16.48 -11.53 -14.98
C SER A 153 15.33 -12.10 -15.79
N GLN A 154 14.63 -13.01 -15.15
CA GLN A 154 13.60 -13.84 -15.74
C GLN A 154 12.22 -13.18 -15.81
N THR A 155 12.01 -12.10 -15.07
CA THR A 155 10.78 -11.30 -15.15
C THR A 155 11.08 -9.84 -14.92
N ALA A 156 10.24 -8.98 -15.49
CA ALA A 156 10.39 -7.55 -15.35
C ALA A 156 9.02 -6.85 -15.33
N VAL A 157 8.91 -5.80 -14.52
CA VAL A 157 7.77 -4.88 -14.52
C VAL A 157 8.27 -3.44 -14.45
N ILE A 158 7.49 -2.51 -14.99
CA ILE A 158 7.90 -1.10 -15.12
C ILE A 158 6.83 -0.16 -14.57
N ASP A 159 7.28 0.91 -13.93
CA ASP A 159 6.49 2.07 -13.55
C ASP A 159 7.10 3.31 -14.23
N PRO A 160 6.72 3.58 -15.49
CA PRO A 160 7.25 4.72 -16.24
C PRO A 160 6.93 6.05 -15.57
N SER A 161 5.78 6.13 -14.88
CA SER A 161 5.31 7.37 -14.25
C SER A 161 6.20 7.83 -13.10
N ASN A 162 6.73 6.87 -12.32
CA ASN A 162 7.71 7.13 -11.28
C ASN A 162 9.17 6.90 -11.74
N GLY A 163 9.38 6.53 -13.01
CA GLY A 163 10.72 6.39 -13.59
C GLY A 163 11.51 5.18 -13.09
N PHE A 164 10.84 4.07 -12.77
CA PHE A 164 11.50 2.86 -12.25
C PHE A 164 11.14 1.60 -13.06
N ALA A 165 12.10 0.68 -13.16
CA ALA A 165 11.87 -0.70 -13.56
C ALA A 165 12.37 -1.67 -12.48
N TYR A 166 11.75 -2.84 -12.43
CA TYR A 166 11.98 -3.86 -11.42
C TYR A 166 12.20 -5.21 -12.12
N PHE A 167 13.39 -5.79 -11.94
CA PHE A 167 13.78 -7.05 -12.58
C PHE A 167 13.96 -8.12 -11.51
N GLY A 168 13.23 -9.23 -11.64
CA GLY A 168 13.36 -10.38 -10.76
C GLY A 168 14.47 -11.30 -11.23
N THR A 169 15.42 -11.61 -10.36
CA THR A 169 16.61 -12.43 -10.64
C THR A 169 16.47 -13.83 -10.03
N SER A 170 16.96 -14.85 -10.74
CA SER A 170 17.11 -16.24 -10.25
C SER A 170 18.30 -16.43 -9.30
N SER A 171 18.77 -15.35 -8.69
CA SER A 171 19.91 -15.35 -7.77
C SER A 171 19.62 -16.21 -6.53
N SER A 172 20.66 -16.65 -5.82
CA SER A 172 20.51 -17.31 -4.52
C SER A 172 21.11 -16.44 -3.41
N PRO A 173 20.30 -15.76 -2.58
CA PRO A 173 18.83 -15.74 -2.56
C PRO A 173 18.22 -14.93 -3.72
N ASN A 174 16.95 -15.21 -4.05
CA ASN A 174 16.22 -14.49 -5.12
C ASN A 174 16.05 -13.03 -4.76
N GLN A 175 16.20 -12.16 -5.76
CA GLN A 175 16.15 -10.72 -5.57
C GLN A 175 15.29 -10.05 -6.63
N ILE A 176 14.82 -8.86 -6.30
CA ILE A 176 14.25 -7.92 -7.24
C ILE A 176 15.15 -6.72 -7.27
N ILE A 177 15.67 -6.40 -8.45
CA ILE A 177 16.59 -5.29 -8.66
C ILE A 177 15.77 -4.08 -9.15
N LYS A 178 15.91 -2.95 -8.45
CA LYS A 178 15.27 -1.68 -8.78
C LYS A 178 16.24 -0.82 -9.59
N ILE A 179 15.78 -0.36 -10.75
CA ILE A 179 16.54 0.46 -11.69
C ILE A 179 15.85 1.81 -11.83
N ASN A 180 16.61 2.89 -11.74
CA ASN A 180 16.16 4.23 -12.10
C ASN A 180 16.32 4.42 -13.62
N LEU A 181 15.22 4.77 -14.30
CA LEU A 181 15.19 4.90 -15.76
C LEU A 181 15.80 6.21 -16.26
N THR A 182 15.85 7.24 -15.41
CA THR A 182 16.34 8.58 -15.76
C THR A 182 17.84 8.55 -16.05
N ASP A 183 18.62 7.98 -15.14
CA ASP A 183 20.08 7.86 -15.26
C ASP A 183 20.54 6.44 -15.61
N PHE A 184 19.59 5.50 -15.73
CA PHE A 184 19.82 4.09 -16.05
C PHE A 184 20.77 3.40 -15.06
N THR A 185 20.54 3.63 -13.77
CA THR A 185 21.36 3.08 -12.68
C THR A 185 20.60 2.09 -11.81
N ARG A 186 21.33 1.12 -11.25
CA ARG A 186 20.84 0.22 -10.19
C ARG A 186 20.74 0.98 -8.87
N VAL A 187 19.54 1.16 -8.33
CA VAL A 187 19.28 1.97 -7.12
C VAL A 187 18.85 1.17 -5.90
N GLY A 188 18.50 -0.11 -6.05
CA GLY A 188 18.10 -0.93 -4.92
C GLY A 188 17.97 -2.41 -5.26
N ASN A 189 17.89 -3.24 -4.22
CA ASN A 189 17.46 -4.63 -4.33
C ASN A 189 16.54 -4.99 -3.16
N LEU A 190 15.63 -5.91 -3.39
CA LEU A 190 14.78 -6.51 -2.38
C LEU A 190 14.93 -8.03 -2.44
N THR A 191 15.41 -8.62 -1.35
CA THR A 191 15.60 -10.07 -1.28
C THR A 191 14.30 -10.77 -0.87
N LEU A 192 13.95 -11.85 -1.57
CA LEU A 192 12.73 -12.63 -1.35
C LEU A 192 12.90 -13.77 -0.31
N ASN A 193 14.14 -14.01 0.15
CA ASN A 193 14.67 -14.72 1.34
C ASN A 193 14.05 -16.04 1.87
N GLU A 194 12.80 -16.40 1.60
CA GLU A 194 12.13 -17.54 2.26
C GLU A 194 11.72 -18.65 1.28
N TYR A 195 11.92 -18.42 -0.02
CA TYR A 195 11.27 -19.18 -1.07
C TYR A 195 12.29 -19.47 -2.17
N GLY A 196 13.01 -20.60 -2.04
CA GLY A 196 13.79 -21.13 -3.14
C GLY A 196 12.94 -21.09 -4.42
N GLY A 197 13.50 -20.66 -5.55
CA GLY A 197 12.67 -20.24 -6.69
C GLY A 197 13.46 -19.48 -7.74
N SER A 198 12.83 -19.14 -8.85
CA SER A 198 13.09 -17.92 -9.60
C SER A 198 11.84 -17.03 -9.47
N PRO A 199 11.95 -15.71 -9.39
CA PRO A 199 10.78 -14.84 -9.45
C PRO A 199 10.16 -14.87 -10.86
N ARG A 200 9.18 -15.75 -11.09
CA ARG A 200 8.37 -15.79 -12.32
C ARG A 200 6.94 -16.20 -11.97
N PRO A 201 5.90 -15.61 -12.59
CA PRO A 201 5.81 -14.29 -13.26
C PRO A 201 5.70 -13.10 -12.28
N ALA A 202 5.59 -11.88 -12.82
CA ALA A 202 5.29 -10.67 -12.06
C ALA A 202 4.26 -9.77 -12.76
N VAL A 203 3.53 -8.97 -11.97
CA VAL A 203 2.63 -7.91 -12.43
C VAL A 203 2.76 -6.67 -11.56
N ILE A 204 2.41 -5.50 -12.09
CA ILE A 204 2.49 -4.22 -11.37
C ILE A 204 1.18 -3.45 -11.47
N ASP A 205 0.81 -2.80 -10.37
CA ASP A 205 -0.26 -1.81 -10.27
C ASP A 205 0.32 -0.49 -9.73
N PRO A 206 0.91 0.34 -10.61
CA PRO A 206 1.48 1.62 -10.21
C PRO A 206 0.44 2.56 -9.59
N SER A 207 -0.83 2.45 -10.01
CA SER A 207 -1.91 3.33 -9.55
C SER A 207 -2.22 3.15 -8.05
N ASN A 208 -2.07 1.91 -7.55
CA ASN A 208 -2.19 1.59 -6.13
C ASN A 208 -0.82 1.44 -5.45
N GLY A 209 0.29 1.66 -6.15
CA GLY A 209 1.64 1.65 -5.58
C GLY A 209 2.18 0.26 -5.23
N PHE A 210 1.74 -0.80 -5.92
CA PHE A 210 2.16 -2.18 -5.63
C PHE A 210 2.70 -2.93 -6.83
N ALA A 211 3.64 -3.83 -6.59
CA ALA A 211 4.00 -4.91 -7.51
C ALA A 211 3.81 -6.28 -6.84
N TYR A 212 3.62 -7.29 -7.66
CA TYR A 212 3.34 -8.66 -7.25
C TYR A 212 4.28 -9.59 -8.00
N PHE A 213 5.17 -10.26 -7.26
CA PHE A 213 6.13 -11.21 -7.82
C PHE A 213 5.87 -12.57 -7.20
N SER A 214 5.82 -13.63 -8.00
CA SER A 214 5.71 -14.98 -7.44
C SER A 214 7.06 -15.62 -7.18
N ALA A 215 7.07 -16.61 -6.28
CA ALA A 215 8.21 -17.48 -6.09
C ALA A 215 7.89 -18.87 -6.65
N THR A 216 8.60 -19.30 -7.70
CA THR A 216 8.22 -20.49 -8.48
C THR A 216 8.46 -21.83 -7.80
N ASN A 217 9.49 -21.99 -6.97
CA ASN A 217 9.85 -23.31 -6.42
C ASN A 217 9.30 -23.53 -4.99
N THR A 218 8.30 -22.78 -4.57
CA THR A 218 7.50 -23.16 -3.39
C THR A 218 6.34 -24.03 -3.83
N ASN A 219 6.07 -25.08 -3.06
CA ASN A 219 4.87 -25.90 -3.20
C ASN A 219 4.12 -25.86 -1.86
N PRO A 220 3.02 -25.09 -1.75
CA PRO A 220 2.36 -24.32 -2.83
C PRO A 220 3.10 -23.05 -3.24
N SER A 221 2.85 -22.54 -4.45
CA SER A 221 3.45 -21.29 -4.93
C SER A 221 2.97 -20.09 -4.10
N GLN A 222 3.75 -19.01 -4.10
CA GLN A 222 3.38 -17.78 -3.40
C GLN A 222 3.42 -16.58 -4.31
N ILE A 223 2.58 -15.58 -4.01
CA ILE A 223 2.58 -14.27 -4.65
C ILE A 223 2.95 -13.23 -3.59
N ILE A 224 4.09 -12.58 -3.76
CA ILE A 224 4.68 -11.64 -2.83
C ILE A 224 4.26 -10.22 -3.23
N LYS A 225 3.65 -9.49 -2.29
CA LYS A 225 3.22 -8.11 -2.49
C LYS A 225 4.29 -7.14 -2.02
N ILE A 226 4.66 -6.21 -2.89
CA ILE A 226 5.74 -5.24 -2.68
C ILE A 226 5.17 -3.83 -2.79
N ASN A 227 5.48 -2.98 -1.82
CA ASN A 227 5.18 -1.56 -1.86
C ASN A 227 6.25 -0.84 -2.69
N LEU A 228 5.83 -0.12 -3.72
CA LEU A 228 6.72 0.58 -4.65
C LEU A 228 7.35 1.85 -4.04
N THR A 229 6.68 2.44 -3.05
CA THR A 229 7.09 3.71 -2.42
C THR A 229 8.37 3.53 -1.61
N ASP A 230 8.38 2.56 -0.70
CA ASP A 230 9.52 2.26 0.18
C ASP A 230 10.33 1.03 -0.26
N PHE A 231 9.88 0.36 -1.33
CA PHE A 231 10.49 -0.84 -1.88
C PHE A 231 10.61 -1.99 -0.87
N THR A 232 9.56 -2.18 -0.07
CA THR A 232 9.49 -3.23 0.95
C THR A 232 8.46 -4.32 0.62
N ARG A 233 8.69 -5.53 1.14
CA ARG A 233 7.69 -6.60 1.15
C ARG A 233 6.62 -6.27 2.21
N VAL A 234 5.36 -6.17 1.79
CA VAL A 234 4.23 -5.86 2.70
C VAL A 234 3.33 -7.07 2.99
N GLY A 235 3.46 -8.15 2.23
CA GLY A 235 2.68 -9.36 2.46
C GLY A 235 2.95 -10.44 1.41
N ASN A 236 2.27 -11.58 1.56
CA ASN A 236 2.21 -12.61 0.54
C ASN A 236 0.84 -13.31 0.56
N LEU A 237 0.45 -13.85 -0.58
CA LEU A 237 -0.61 -14.83 -0.71
C LEU A 237 0.05 -16.19 -0.90
N THR A 238 -0.21 -17.12 0.02
CA THR A 238 0.12 -18.54 -0.16
C THR A 238 -1.02 -19.22 -0.90
N LEU A 239 -0.71 -19.88 -2.02
CA LEU A 239 -1.69 -20.59 -2.82
C LEU A 239 -2.10 -21.93 -2.19
N ASN A 240 -3.11 -22.59 -2.76
CA ASN A 240 -3.55 -23.91 -2.28
C ASN A 240 -2.53 -25.00 -2.66
N ALA A 241 -2.55 -26.12 -1.93
CA ALA A 241 -1.69 -27.26 -2.23
C ALA A 241 -1.87 -27.73 -3.69
N GLY A 242 -0.76 -27.85 -4.42
CA GLY A 242 -0.76 -28.22 -5.85
C GLY A 242 -0.94 -27.04 -6.82
N GLU A 243 -1.19 -25.83 -6.35
CA GLU A 243 -1.19 -24.62 -7.19
C GLU A 243 0.24 -24.07 -7.30
N GLY A 244 0.89 -24.37 -8.43
CA GLY A 244 2.27 -23.97 -8.72
C GLY A 244 3.07 -25.05 -9.47
N PRO A 245 4.20 -24.72 -10.12
CA PRO A 245 4.80 -23.38 -10.25
C PRO A 245 3.95 -22.43 -11.12
N LEU A 246 4.10 -21.12 -10.91
CA LEU A 246 3.48 -20.07 -11.73
C LEU A 246 4.42 -19.66 -12.87
N TYR A 247 3.89 -19.46 -14.09
CA TYR A 247 4.73 -19.13 -15.26
C TYR A 247 4.30 -17.88 -16.02
N SER A 248 3.02 -17.54 -16.00
CA SER A 248 2.50 -16.37 -16.71
C SER A 248 1.55 -15.59 -15.82
N ALA A 249 1.53 -14.27 -15.95
CA ALA A 249 0.57 -13.45 -15.24
C ALA A 249 0.09 -12.26 -16.05
N VAL A 250 -1.15 -11.87 -15.80
CA VAL A 250 -1.76 -10.64 -16.30
C VAL A 250 -2.56 -9.99 -15.19
N ILE A 251 -2.72 -8.67 -15.25
CA ILE A 251 -3.43 -7.90 -14.23
C ILE A 251 -4.59 -7.11 -14.85
N ASP A 252 -5.72 -7.08 -14.15
CA ASP A 252 -6.82 -6.16 -14.38
C ASP A 252 -6.87 -5.17 -13.20
N PRO A 253 -6.11 -4.06 -13.27
CA PRO A 253 -6.05 -3.09 -12.18
C PRO A 253 -7.37 -2.34 -12.00
N SER A 254 -8.24 -2.33 -13.02
CA SER A 254 -9.52 -1.62 -12.97
C SER A 254 -10.56 -2.36 -12.11
N ASN A 255 -10.54 -3.69 -12.13
CA ASN A 255 -11.38 -4.55 -11.31
C ASN A 255 -10.65 -5.10 -10.07
N GLY A 256 -9.34 -4.88 -9.97
CA GLY A 256 -8.52 -5.23 -8.82
C GLY A 256 -8.26 -6.73 -8.74
N PHE A 257 -7.96 -7.37 -9.87
CA PHE A 257 -7.60 -8.78 -9.97
C PHE A 257 -6.29 -8.98 -10.71
N ALA A 258 -5.58 -10.06 -10.38
CA ALA A 258 -4.52 -10.61 -11.22
C ALA A 258 -4.79 -12.09 -11.49
N TYR A 259 -4.29 -12.58 -12.62
CA TYR A 259 -4.47 -13.94 -13.09
C TYR A 259 -3.11 -14.55 -13.30
N PHE A 260 -2.89 -15.75 -12.76
CA PHE A 260 -1.61 -16.45 -12.83
C PHE A 260 -1.81 -17.84 -13.43
N GLY A 261 -1.08 -18.16 -14.51
CA GLY A 261 -1.07 -19.48 -15.11
C GLY A 261 -0.12 -20.41 -14.37
N THR A 262 -0.62 -21.59 -13.97
CA THR A 262 0.22 -22.66 -13.42
C THR A 262 0.81 -23.51 -14.55
N TYR A 263 2.03 -24.02 -14.35
CA TYR A 263 2.67 -24.98 -15.23
C TYR A 263 2.80 -26.31 -14.50
N THR A 264 1.80 -27.18 -14.65
CA THR A 264 1.79 -28.51 -14.03
C THR A 264 1.51 -29.59 -15.08
N SER A 265 2.08 -30.78 -14.86
CA SER A 265 2.03 -31.89 -15.80
C SER A 265 0.65 -32.56 -15.93
N SER A 266 -0.26 -32.33 -15.00
CA SER A 266 -1.55 -33.04 -14.95
C SER A 266 -2.78 -32.14 -14.83
N ASN A 267 -2.63 -30.89 -14.34
CA ASN A 267 -3.76 -29.98 -14.15
C ASN A 267 -3.28 -28.52 -14.12
N SER A 268 -2.94 -27.97 -15.29
CA SER A 268 -2.64 -26.55 -15.41
C SER A 268 -3.92 -25.72 -15.27
N GLN A 269 -3.84 -24.61 -14.54
CA GLN A 269 -4.97 -23.82 -14.08
C GLN A 269 -4.65 -22.33 -14.18
N ILE A 270 -5.70 -21.50 -14.18
CA ILE A 270 -5.57 -20.05 -14.00
C ILE A 270 -6.01 -19.71 -12.58
N ILE A 271 -5.09 -19.18 -11.79
CA ILE A 271 -5.35 -18.69 -10.45
C ILE A 271 -5.80 -17.23 -10.54
N LYS A 272 -7.03 -16.95 -10.10
CA LYS A 272 -7.54 -15.58 -9.98
C LYS A 272 -7.29 -15.06 -8.57
N ALA A 273 -6.37 -14.11 -8.43
CA ALA A 273 -6.05 -13.46 -7.17
C ALA A 273 -6.74 -12.08 -7.07
N GLN A 274 -7.42 -11.84 -5.95
CA GLN A 274 -7.99 -10.54 -5.64
C GLN A 274 -6.92 -9.61 -5.05
N LEU A 275 -6.77 -8.41 -5.63
CA LEU A 275 -5.76 -7.42 -5.25
C LEU A 275 -6.32 -6.25 -4.43
N SER A 276 -7.65 -6.05 -4.47
CA SER A 276 -8.37 -4.96 -3.79
C SER A 276 -9.71 -5.42 -3.20
N GLN A 277 -10.36 -4.61 -2.37
CA GLN A 277 -11.71 -4.90 -1.87
C GLN A 277 -12.84 -4.52 -2.85
N LYS A 278 -12.52 -3.99 -4.03
CA LYS A 278 -13.52 -3.77 -5.10
C LYS A 278 -14.11 -5.11 -5.51
N ASN A 279 -15.39 -5.08 -5.92
CA ASN A 279 -16.11 -6.26 -6.39
C ASN A 279 -16.21 -7.39 -5.36
N THR A 280 -16.24 -7.04 -4.07
CA THR A 280 -16.48 -7.98 -2.96
C THR A 280 -17.40 -7.35 -1.94
N ILE A 281 -18.34 -8.15 -1.43
CA ILE A 281 -19.04 -7.83 -0.17
C ILE A 281 -18.14 -8.31 0.96
N LYS A 282 -17.81 -7.40 1.88
CA LYS A 282 -17.08 -7.69 3.11
C LYS A 282 -18.01 -7.48 4.30
N THR A 283 -17.96 -8.36 5.29
CA THR A 283 -18.84 -8.27 6.46
C THR A 283 -18.12 -8.40 7.79
N ILE A 284 -18.75 -7.87 8.83
CA ILE A 284 -18.42 -8.15 10.22
C ILE A 284 -19.64 -8.69 10.94
N LYS A 285 -19.43 -9.64 11.85
CA LYS A 285 -20.43 -10.19 12.75
C LYS A 285 -20.55 -9.28 13.97
N ILE A 286 -21.77 -8.93 14.33
CA ILE A 286 -22.09 -8.19 15.55
C ILE A 286 -23.13 -8.95 16.36
N ASN A 287 -23.09 -8.75 17.68
CA ASN A 287 -24.14 -9.21 18.58
C ASN A 287 -24.82 -7.99 19.19
N VAL A 288 -26.10 -7.86 18.90
CA VAL A 288 -26.97 -6.85 19.50
C VAL A 288 -27.57 -7.48 20.76
N THR A 289 -27.42 -6.87 21.93
CA THR A 289 -27.84 -7.47 23.21
C THR A 289 -29.25 -7.10 23.65
N GLU A 290 -29.83 -6.08 23.03
CA GLU A 290 -31.14 -5.50 23.37
C GLU A 290 -31.90 -5.06 22.11
N THR A 291 -33.12 -4.57 22.22
CA THR A 291 -33.81 -4.01 21.05
C THR A 291 -33.17 -2.69 20.65
N ALA A 292 -32.65 -2.62 19.42
CA ALA A 292 -31.99 -1.47 18.84
C ALA A 292 -32.84 -0.83 17.74
N TYR A 293 -33.25 0.42 17.94
CA TYR A 293 -33.83 1.26 16.90
C TYR A 293 -32.67 2.00 16.21
N VAL A 294 -32.21 1.46 15.09
CA VAL A 294 -30.95 1.86 14.48
C VAL A 294 -31.11 3.19 13.75
N ASP A 295 -30.26 4.15 14.06
CA ASP A 295 -30.24 5.48 13.45
C ASP A 295 -29.30 5.54 12.25
N ASN A 296 -28.08 5.01 12.41
CA ASN A 296 -27.06 5.04 11.38
C ASN A 296 -26.09 3.86 11.48
N ILE A 297 -25.45 3.57 10.34
CA ILE A 297 -24.29 2.69 10.25
C ILE A 297 -23.07 3.56 10.00
N SER A 298 -22.05 3.37 10.82
CA SER A 298 -20.74 4.03 10.70
C SER A 298 -19.73 3.11 10.03
N PHE A 299 -18.96 3.65 9.10
CA PHE A 299 -17.90 2.98 8.35
C PHE A 299 -16.64 3.85 8.37
N TYR A 300 -15.50 3.30 8.79
CA TYR A 300 -14.25 4.07 8.81
C TYR A 300 -13.59 4.06 7.42
N SER A 301 -13.15 5.24 7.00
CA SER A 301 -12.52 5.48 5.71
C SER A 301 -11.17 6.16 5.88
N HIS A 302 -10.13 5.57 5.28
CA HIS A 302 -8.79 6.18 5.15
C HIS A 302 -8.68 7.11 3.95
N LEU A 303 -9.62 7.04 2.99
CA LEU A 303 -9.57 7.80 1.72
C LEU A 303 -10.97 8.30 1.34
N ASN A 304 -11.11 9.59 1.03
CA ASN A 304 -12.37 10.20 0.59
C ASN A 304 -12.61 10.01 -0.92
N THR A 305 -12.66 8.76 -1.37
CA THR A 305 -12.80 8.42 -2.79
C THR A 305 -13.95 7.46 -3.07
N SER A 306 -14.53 7.66 -4.24
CA SER A 306 -15.54 6.79 -4.84
C SER A 306 -16.80 6.62 -3.98
N GLN A 307 -17.56 5.55 -4.27
CA GLN A 307 -18.87 5.26 -3.72
C GLN A 307 -18.78 4.09 -2.74
N VAL A 308 -19.54 4.17 -1.65
CA VAL A 308 -19.70 3.14 -0.63
C VAL A 308 -21.17 2.72 -0.56
N ARG A 309 -21.41 1.43 -0.34
CA ARG A 309 -22.72 0.88 0.01
C ARG A 309 -22.58 0.10 1.31
N LEU A 310 -23.53 0.27 2.22
CA LEU A 310 -23.58 -0.45 3.50
C LEU A 310 -24.87 -1.28 3.57
N ALA A 311 -24.85 -2.38 4.32
CA ALA A 311 -26.01 -3.22 4.54
C ALA A 311 -26.00 -3.92 5.90
N VAL A 312 -27.17 -4.40 6.31
CA VAL A 312 -27.35 -5.25 7.50
C VAL A 312 -28.02 -6.55 7.08
N TYR A 313 -27.44 -7.67 7.47
CA TYR A 313 -27.99 -9.00 7.32
C TYR A 313 -28.33 -9.61 8.69
N ASN A 314 -29.37 -10.44 8.76
CA ASN A 314 -29.68 -11.21 9.95
C ASN A 314 -28.75 -12.44 10.12
N SER A 315 -28.94 -13.22 11.18
CA SER A 315 -28.15 -14.42 11.47
C SER A 315 -28.23 -15.50 10.38
N THR A 316 -29.33 -15.55 9.62
CA THR A 316 -29.52 -16.45 8.47
C THR A 316 -29.12 -15.81 7.13
N LYS A 317 -28.44 -14.65 7.17
CA LYS A 317 -27.93 -13.90 6.02
C LYS A 317 -29.00 -13.48 5.00
N HIS A 318 -30.19 -13.15 5.49
CA HIS A 318 -31.17 -12.38 4.73
C HIS A 318 -30.97 -10.88 4.97
N LEU A 319 -31.06 -10.10 3.88
CA LEU A 319 -30.90 -8.66 3.91
C LEU A 319 -32.04 -8.02 4.70
N LEU A 320 -31.68 -7.20 5.69
CA LEU A 320 -32.62 -6.42 6.50
C LEU A 320 -32.66 -4.96 6.08
N TRP A 321 -31.53 -4.43 5.62
CA TRP A 321 -31.38 -3.04 5.22
C TRP A 321 -30.19 -2.88 4.27
N GLU A 322 -30.30 -1.99 3.28
CA GLU A 322 -29.17 -1.50 2.49
C GLU A 322 -29.23 0.02 2.28
N SER A 323 -28.06 0.64 2.13
CA SER A 323 -27.96 2.04 1.72
C SER A 323 -28.09 2.21 0.20
N ASN A 324 -28.42 3.43 -0.21
CA ASN A 324 -28.09 3.88 -1.56
C ASN A 324 -26.56 3.89 -1.80
N SER A 325 -26.15 3.98 -3.07
CA SER A 325 -24.75 4.27 -3.41
C SER A 325 -24.42 5.68 -2.91
N THR A 326 -23.51 5.77 -1.95
CA THR A 326 -23.22 7.00 -1.21
C THR A 326 -21.79 7.43 -1.45
N GLU A 327 -21.59 8.71 -1.79
CA GLU A 327 -20.26 9.26 -2.04
C GLU A 327 -19.45 9.29 -0.75
N ASN A 328 -18.26 8.70 -0.78
CA ASN A 328 -17.36 8.71 0.36
C ASN A 328 -16.56 10.01 0.40
N THR A 329 -17.06 10.98 1.15
CA THR A 329 -16.43 12.30 1.33
C THR A 329 -15.45 12.36 2.50
N VAL A 330 -15.22 11.25 3.21
CA VAL A 330 -14.50 11.22 4.49
C VAL A 330 -13.08 10.68 4.31
N LEU A 331 -12.10 11.51 4.71
CA LEU A 331 -10.67 11.17 4.75
C LEU A 331 -10.24 10.95 6.20
N ASN A 332 -9.70 9.77 6.50
CA ASN A 332 -9.28 9.37 7.85
C ASN A 332 -10.36 9.63 8.93
N GLY A 333 -11.55 9.08 8.71
CA GLY A 333 -12.68 9.28 9.62
C GLY A 333 -13.89 8.38 9.36
N TRP A 334 -14.96 8.63 10.10
CA TRP A 334 -16.20 7.85 10.04
C TRP A 334 -17.21 8.44 9.05
N LEU A 335 -17.50 7.70 7.98
CA LEU A 335 -18.67 7.92 7.13
C LEU A 335 -19.89 7.37 7.86
N ASN A 336 -20.88 8.23 8.12
CA ASN A 336 -22.13 7.87 8.78
C ASN A 336 -23.24 7.88 7.73
N ILE A 337 -23.91 6.74 7.55
CA ILE A 337 -25.07 6.64 6.65
C ILE A 337 -26.32 6.39 7.50
N SER A 338 -27.28 7.30 7.39
CA SER A 338 -28.56 7.21 8.11
C SER A 338 -29.42 6.08 7.56
N ILE A 339 -30.10 5.36 8.45
CA ILE A 339 -31.04 4.29 8.06
C ILE A 339 -32.19 4.84 7.21
N SER A 340 -32.59 6.10 7.44
CA SER A 340 -33.60 6.81 6.64
C SER A 340 -33.24 6.98 5.17
N ASP A 341 -31.94 6.97 4.84
CA ASP A 341 -31.43 7.17 3.49
C ASP A 341 -31.28 5.84 2.73
N GLY A 342 -31.54 4.73 3.41
CA GLY A 342 -31.54 3.38 2.84
C GLY A 342 -32.94 2.77 2.74
N THR A 343 -32.97 1.48 2.43
CA THR A 343 -34.21 0.71 2.28
C THR A 343 -34.15 -0.53 3.18
N PRO A 344 -35.15 -0.72 4.07
CA PRO A 344 -36.25 0.21 4.40
C PRO A 344 -35.76 1.48 5.13
N SER A 345 -36.56 2.54 5.17
CA SER A 345 -36.18 3.83 5.79
C SER A 345 -36.14 3.82 7.34
N SER A 346 -36.29 2.65 7.94
CA SER A 346 -36.23 2.42 9.39
C SER A 346 -35.80 0.99 9.65
N LEU A 347 -34.98 0.74 10.67
CA LEU A 347 -34.47 -0.57 11.00
C LEU A 347 -34.54 -0.80 12.51
N THR A 348 -35.25 -1.84 12.92
CA THR A 348 -35.28 -2.30 14.30
C THR A 348 -34.65 -3.69 14.37
N LEU A 349 -33.65 -3.84 15.23
CA LEU A 349 -32.99 -5.12 15.47
C LEU A 349 -33.34 -5.58 16.89
N SER A 350 -33.91 -6.78 17.02
CA SER A 350 -34.04 -7.44 18.33
C SER A 350 -32.67 -7.94 18.79
N SER A 351 -32.56 -8.29 20.07
CA SER A 351 -31.37 -8.99 20.59
C SER A 351 -31.06 -10.23 19.73
N GLY A 352 -29.81 -10.35 19.27
CA GLY A 352 -29.40 -11.41 18.35
C GLY A 352 -28.11 -11.11 17.59
N THR A 353 -27.73 -12.02 16.71
CA THR A 353 -26.55 -11.91 15.84
C THR A 353 -26.94 -11.35 14.47
N TYR A 354 -26.14 -10.39 14.00
CA TYR A 354 -26.30 -9.74 12.69
C TYR A 354 -24.95 -9.61 12.00
N TYR A 355 -24.97 -9.27 10.72
CA TYR A 355 -23.77 -8.92 9.97
C TYR A 355 -23.90 -7.53 9.38
N LEU A 356 -22.92 -6.67 9.64
CA LEU A 356 -22.78 -5.42 8.92
C LEU A 356 -21.94 -5.69 7.68
N ALA A 357 -22.41 -5.25 6.52
CA ALA A 357 -21.78 -5.48 5.24
C ALA A 357 -21.42 -4.15 4.57
N TYR A 358 -20.34 -4.15 3.79
CA TYR A 358 -19.99 -3.02 2.94
C TYR A 358 -19.52 -3.48 1.55
N GLN A 359 -19.63 -2.55 0.61
CA GLN A 359 -19.02 -2.60 -0.72
C GLN A 359 -18.37 -1.24 -1.01
N ILE A 360 -17.21 -1.24 -1.67
CA ILE A 360 -16.54 -0.04 -2.16
C ILE A 360 -16.36 -0.11 -3.68
N ASN A 361 -16.51 1.01 -4.39
CA ASN A 361 -16.33 1.07 -5.84
C ASN A 361 -14.95 1.62 -6.24
N THR A 362 -13.89 1.18 -5.59
CA THR A 362 -12.51 1.59 -5.87
C THR A 362 -11.56 0.46 -5.55
N THR A 363 -10.45 0.39 -6.30
CA THR A 363 -9.36 -0.57 -6.02
C THR A 363 -8.38 -0.06 -4.98
N SER A 364 -8.49 1.20 -4.56
CA SER A 364 -7.73 1.76 -3.45
C SER A 364 -8.16 1.16 -2.10
N SER A 365 -7.22 1.06 -1.16
CA SER A 365 -7.49 0.57 0.19
C SER A 365 -8.22 1.63 1.01
N VAL A 366 -9.56 1.54 1.09
CA VAL A 366 -10.42 2.52 1.78
C VAL A 366 -10.60 2.18 3.26
N PRO A 367 -11.16 1.02 3.66
CA PRO A 367 -11.24 0.64 5.06
C PRO A 367 -9.99 -0.13 5.51
N SER A 368 -9.77 -0.14 6.82
CA SER A 368 -8.85 -1.08 7.48
C SER A 368 -9.63 -2.12 8.28
N TYR A 369 -8.95 -3.22 8.59
CA TYR A 369 -9.45 -4.23 9.51
C TYR A 369 -8.45 -4.46 10.65
N LEU A 370 -8.96 -5.00 11.74
CA LEU A 370 -8.17 -5.64 12.79
C LEU A 370 -8.29 -7.16 12.65
N GLN A 371 -7.23 -7.87 13.01
CA GLN A 371 -7.23 -9.33 13.04
C GLN A 371 -8.13 -9.80 14.19
N GLY A 372 -9.23 -10.47 13.85
CA GLY A 372 -10.14 -11.15 14.78
C GLY A 372 -9.98 -12.67 14.71
N SER A 373 -11.05 -13.35 15.13
CA SER A 373 -11.20 -14.81 15.15
C SER A 373 -11.85 -15.33 13.88
N PHE A 374 -11.60 -16.60 13.56
CA PHE A 374 -12.30 -17.27 12.46
C PHE A 374 -13.82 -17.13 12.63
N ASN A 375 -14.53 -16.77 11.55
CA ASN A 375 -15.98 -16.54 11.53
C ASN A 375 -16.43 -15.22 12.21
N ASP A 376 -15.55 -14.26 12.45
CA ASP A 376 -15.94 -12.89 12.84
C ASP A 376 -16.51 -12.07 11.68
N GLY A 377 -16.43 -12.60 10.46
CA GLY A 377 -17.06 -12.04 9.28
C GLY A 377 -17.07 -13.04 8.14
N PHE A 378 -17.53 -12.60 6.97
CA PHE A 378 -17.39 -13.34 5.73
C PHE A 378 -17.19 -12.39 4.56
N TYR A 379 -16.85 -12.95 3.41
CA TYR A 379 -16.80 -12.23 2.15
C TYR A 379 -17.32 -13.08 1.00
N LEU A 380 -17.81 -12.41 -0.04
CA LEU A 380 -18.17 -13.05 -1.31
C LEU A 380 -17.86 -12.10 -2.47
N GLU A 381 -17.44 -12.67 -3.60
CA GLU A 381 -17.20 -11.90 -4.81
C GLU A 381 -18.54 -11.42 -5.38
N GLN A 382 -18.68 -10.11 -5.56
CA GLN A 382 -19.83 -9.51 -6.19
C GLN A 382 -19.45 -8.15 -6.80
N PRO A 383 -19.76 -7.89 -8.08
CA PRO A 383 -19.63 -6.55 -8.66
C PRO A 383 -20.31 -5.48 -7.78
N TYR A 384 -19.79 -4.25 -7.79
CA TYR A 384 -20.38 -3.16 -7.01
C TYR A 384 -21.82 -2.88 -7.48
N GLN A 385 -22.81 -3.29 -6.67
CA GLN A 385 -24.24 -3.14 -6.95
C GLN A 385 -25.07 -3.24 -5.67
N SER A 386 -26.40 -3.26 -5.78
CA SER A 386 -27.28 -3.56 -4.65
C SER A 386 -26.94 -4.91 -4.00
N PHE A 387 -27.20 -5.01 -2.70
CA PHE A 387 -26.90 -6.23 -1.94
C PHE A 387 -27.90 -7.36 -2.28
N PRO A 388 -27.45 -8.64 -2.34
CA PRO A 388 -28.35 -9.77 -2.51
C PRO A 388 -29.35 -9.87 -1.37
N ALA A 389 -30.60 -10.21 -1.68
CA ALA A 389 -31.63 -10.45 -0.68
C ALA A 389 -31.26 -11.58 0.30
N SER A 390 -30.46 -12.54 -0.15
CA SER A 390 -29.92 -13.64 0.65
C SER A 390 -28.51 -14.01 0.20
N ILE A 391 -27.65 -14.37 1.14
CA ILE A 391 -26.31 -14.88 0.85
C ILE A 391 -26.31 -16.40 1.03
N LEU A 392 -26.09 -17.11 -0.09
CA LEU A 392 -26.18 -18.57 -0.16
C LEU A 392 -24.81 -19.25 -0.10
N SER A 393 -23.75 -18.54 -0.48
CA SER A 393 -22.36 -19.01 -0.42
C SER A 393 -21.44 -17.86 -0.04
N GLU A 394 -20.46 -18.15 0.80
CA GLU A 394 -19.49 -17.18 1.27
C GLU A 394 -18.19 -17.86 1.70
N ASN A 395 -17.16 -17.04 1.89
CA ASN A 395 -15.93 -17.44 2.54
C ASN A 395 -15.88 -16.76 3.91
N THR A 396 -15.79 -17.53 4.98
CA THR A 396 -15.59 -16.99 6.33
C THR A 396 -14.23 -16.32 6.42
N THR A 397 -14.15 -15.22 7.16
CA THR A 397 -12.91 -14.50 7.42
C THR A 397 -12.76 -14.21 8.90
N SER A 398 -11.54 -13.89 9.28
CA SER A 398 -11.17 -13.34 10.59
C SER A 398 -10.88 -11.84 10.53
N GLU A 399 -11.12 -11.19 9.39
CA GLU A 399 -11.02 -9.74 9.26
C GLU A 399 -12.18 -9.05 9.98
N VAL A 400 -11.88 -8.17 10.94
CA VAL A 400 -12.86 -7.31 11.62
C VAL A 400 -12.70 -5.89 11.12
N TRP A 401 -13.56 -5.49 10.20
CA TRP A 401 -13.60 -4.15 9.61
C TRP A 401 -14.16 -3.11 10.58
N SER A 402 -13.66 -1.89 10.48
CA SER A 402 -14.08 -0.79 11.36
C SER A 402 -15.48 -0.26 10.98
N MET A 403 -16.52 -0.89 11.54
CA MET A 403 -17.92 -0.50 11.40
C MET A 403 -18.68 -0.65 12.72
N PHE A 404 -19.71 0.16 12.93
CA PHE A 404 -20.63 0.02 14.07
C PHE A 404 -22.01 0.63 13.79
N LEU A 405 -22.98 0.31 14.65
CA LEU A 405 -24.32 0.88 14.65
C LEU A 405 -24.43 1.97 15.72
N THR A 406 -25.10 3.07 15.41
CA THR A 406 -25.67 3.96 16.43
C THR A 406 -27.17 3.69 16.50
N TYR A 407 -27.70 3.52 17.71
CA TYR A 407 -29.10 3.17 17.92
C TYR A 407 -29.62 3.71 19.25
N GLU A 408 -30.94 3.84 19.34
CA GLU A 408 -31.67 4.09 20.58
C GLU A 408 -32.28 2.78 21.11
N THR A 409 -32.44 2.65 22.42
CA THR A 409 -33.05 1.48 23.07
C THR A 409 -34.56 1.64 23.30
N THR A 410 -35.08 2.83 22.99
CA THR A 410 -36.51 3.15 23.08
C THR A 410 -37.02 3.56 21.71
N ALA A 411 -38.26 3.19 21.40
CA ALA A 411 -38.84 3.50 20.10
C ALA A 411 -38.87 5.02 19.87
N PRO A 412 -38.54 5.49 18.67
CA PRO A 412 -38.65 6.90 18.34
C PRO A 412 -40.11 7.36 18.53
N THR A 413 -40.32 8.38 19.36
CA THR A 413 -41.65 8.96 19.58
C THR A 413 -41.98 9.86 18.40
N THR A 414 -42.85 9.40 17.50
CA THR A 414 -43.43 10.25 16.45
C THR A 414 -44.27 11.33 17.10
N THR A 415 -43.72 12.55 17.20
CA THR A 415 -44.49 13.73 17.59
C THR A 415 -45.26 14.21 16.38
N THR A 416 -46.46 13.68 16.16
CA THR A 416 -47.40 14.20 15.18
C THR A 416 -47.82 15.60 15.62
N THR A 417 -47.26 16.63 14.99
CA THR A 417 -47.73 18.01 15.19
C THR A 417 -49.01 18.17 14.39
N SER A 418 -50.15 17.89 15.01
CA SER A 418 -51.46 18.26 14.49
C SER A 418 -51.62 19.76 14.63
N THR A 419 -51.46 20.49 13.52
CA THR A 419 -51.78 21.92 13.44
C THR A 419 -53.28 22.11 13.54
N THR A 420 -53.78 22.44 14.74
CA THR A 420 -55.09 23.05 14.91
C THR A 420 -55.00 24.54 14.57
N THR A 421 -55.68 24.94 13.49
CA THR A 421 -55.86 26.34 13.10
C THR A 421 -56.69 27.07 14.14
N VAL A 422 -56.07 27.98 14.89
CA VAL A 422 -56.77 29.01 15.67
C VAL A 422 -56.41 30.37 15.10
N SER A 423 -57.41 31.04 14.54
CA SER A 423 -57.35 32.40 14.00
C SER A 423 -57.22 33.41 15.14
N SER A 424 -56.12 34.15 15.18
CA SER A 424 -56.08 35.49 15.77
C SER A 424 -55.01 36.31 15.04
N GLY A 425 -55.42 37.47 14.53
CA GLY A 425 -54.65 38.24 13.57
C GLY A 425 -53.65 39.22 14.18
N GLY A 426 -52.80 39.74 13.29
CA GLY A 426 -52.19 41.06 13.43
C GLY A 426 -50.67 41.05 13.60
N GLY A 427 -49.97 41.63 12.62
CA GLY A 427 -48.66 42.26 12.82
C GLY A 427 -47.49 41.56 12.15
N GLY A 428 -47.09 42.05 10.98
CA GLY A 428 -46.01 41.50 10.17
C GLY A 428 -44.59 41.81 10.64
N GLY A 429 -43.66 41.08 10.03
CA GLY A 429 -42.21 41.23 10.17
C GLY A 429 -41.51 40.10 9.41
N GLY A 430 -41.60 40.13 8.08
CA GLY A 430 -40.95 39.16 7.21
C GLY A 430 -39.43 39.26 7.28
N GLY A 431 -38.80 38.14 7.58
CA GLY A 431 -37.41 37.84 7.28
C GLY A 431 -37.32 36.33 7.05
N GLU A 432 -37.01 35.91 5.84
CA GLU A 432 -36.84 34.51 5.45
C GLU A 432 -35.89 33.80 6.43
N GLY A 433 -36.46 32.97 7.30
CA GLY A 433 -35.73 32.21 8.29
C GLY A 433 -35.04 31.01 7.65
N SER A 434 -33.72 31.03 7.60
CA SER A 434 -32.92 29.81 7.45
C SER A 434 -33.19 28.90 8.66
N SER A 435 -33.65 27.67 8.42
CA SER A 435 -33.94 26.68 9.45
C SER A 435 -32.66 26.36 10.25
N GLY A 436 -32.65 26.67 11.55
CA GLY A 436 -31.54 26.29 12.43
C GLY A 436 -31.41 24.76 12.55
N LEU A 437 -30.17 24.27 12.59
CA LEU A 437 -29.86 22.87 12.81
C LEU A 437 -29.70 22.61 14.31
N SER A 438 -29.95 21.39 14.76
CA SER A 438 -29.82 20.98 16.16
C SER A 438 -29.13 19.63 16.27
N LYS A 439 -28.21 19.50 17.24
CA LYS A 439 -27.61 18.23 17.67
C LYS A 439 -27.87 18.01 19.15
N LEU A 440 -28.46 16.86 19.46
CA LEU A 440 -28.67 16.38 20.82
C LEU A 440 -27.64 15.29 21.15
N TRP A 441 -27.01 15.39 22.31
CA TRP A 441 -26.29 14.30 22.96
C TRP A 441 -27.08 13.88 24.19
N SER A 442 -27.55 12.63 24.21
CA SER A 442 -28.28 12.06 25.33
C SER A 442 -27.45 12.07 26.61
N THR A 443 -26.14 11.79 26.50
CA THR A 443 -25.16 11.93 27.58
C THR A 443 -23.83 12.50 27.06
N VAL A 444 -23.34 13.54 27.74
CA VAL A 444 -22.00 14.10 27.62
C VAL A 444 -21.24 13.73 28.88
N LEU A 445 -20.15 12.99 28.75
CA LEU A 445 -19.28 12.58 29.85
C LEU A 445 -18.22 13.65 30.12
N ALA A 446 -17.79 13.75 31.38
CA ALA A 446 -16.70 14.63 31.77
C ALA A 446 -15.39 14.23 31.06
N ASN A 447 -14.67 15.21 30.54
CA ASN A 447 -13.38 15.10 29.84
C ASN A 447 -13.39 14.31 28.52
N ALA A 448 -14.56 13.87 28.03
CA ALA A 448 -14.69 13.29 26.69
C ALA A 448 -14.95 14.40 25.65
N GLU A 449 -14.41 14.22 24.44
CA GLU A 449 -14.61 15.14 23.32
C GLU A 449 -15.80 14.69 22.46
N TYR A 450 -16.69 15.63 22.16
CA TYR A 450 -17.91 15.40 21.39
C TYR A 450 -17.88 16.22 20.11
N TYR A 451 -18.39 15.63 19.04
CA TYR A 451 -18.34 16.19 17.69
C TYR A 451 -19.75 16.34 17.10
N TRP A 452 -19.94 17.42 16.36
CA TRP A 452 -21.07 17.65 15.49
C TRP A 452 -20.57 18.11 14.13
N ASN A 453 -20.60 17.18 13.16
CA ASN A 453 -20.35 17.50 11.76
C ASN A 453 -21.62 18.11 11.15
N ILE A 454 -21.47 19.23 10.46
CA ILE A 454 -22.58 19.98 9.87
C ILE A 454 -22.44 19.97 8.35
N ALA A 455 -23.35 19.26 7.68
CA ALA A 455 -23.43 19.15 6.24
C ALA A 455 -24.62 19.97 5.72
N ASP A 456 -24.54 21.29 5.84
CA ASP A 456 -25.56 22.22 5.37
C ASP A 456 -25.01 23.15 4.28
N ALA A 457 -25.74 23.28 3.18
CA ALA A 457 -25.31 24.05 2.01
C ALA A 457 -25.26 25.57 2.29
N GLN A 458 -26.03 26.05 3.26
CA GLN A 458 -26.13 27.46 3.61
C GLN A 458 -25.16 27.83 4.75
N LEU A 459 -24.90 26.93 5.69
CA LEU A 459 -23.97 27.16 6.80
C LEU A 459 -22.51 27.00 6.34
N ARG A 460 -21.62 27.81 6.90
CA ARG A 460 -20.18 27.77 6.61
C ARG A 460 -19.38 27.16 7.73
N VAL A 461 -19.97 27.03 8.92
CA VAL A 461 -19.49 26.14 9.97
C VAL A 461 -19.75 24.71 9.52
N THR A 462 -18.68 23.90 9.49
CA THR A 462 -18.70 22.51 9.02
C THR A 462 -18.54 21.51 10.16
N GLN A 463 -18.01 21.94 11.30
CA GLN A 463 -17.91 21.10 12.50
C GLN A 463 -17.88 21.97 13.75
N ILE A 464 -18.54 21.49 14.80
CA ILE A 464 -18.41 21.99 16.17
C ILE A 464 -17.97 20.81 17.03
N ASN A 465 -16.92 20.99 17.83
CA ASN A 465 -16.54 20.02 18.86
C ASN A 465 -16.34 20.70 20.21
N PHE A 466 -16.60 19.98 21.29
CA PHE A 466 -16.39 20.47 22.65
C PHE A 466 -16.09 19.33 23.62
N THR A 467 -15.43 19.69 24.71
CA THR A 467 -15.19 18.83 25.88
C THR A 467 -15.84 19.47 27.09
N SER A 468 -16.59 18.68 27.87
CA SER A 468 -17.19 19.15 29.12
C SER A 468 -16.30 18.80 30.32
N THR A 469 -16.29 19.62 31.37
CA THR A 469 -15.66 19.28 32.66
C THR A 469 -16.53 18.39 33.54
N VAL A 470 -17.83 18.31 33.24
CA VAL A 470 -18.84 17.56 34.01
C VAL A 470 -19.67 16.66 33.12
N GLN A 471 -20.30 15.65 33.71
CA GLN A 471 -21.30 14.85 33.01
C GLN A 471 -22.65 15.61 32.95
N ARG A 472 -23.26 15.66 31.76
CA ARG A 472 -24.59 16.26 31.54
C ARG A 472 -25.42 15.36 30.63
N SER A 473 -26.72 15.29 30.92
CA SER A 473 -27.68 14.59 30.06
C SER A 473 -28.45 15.58 29.19
N ASN A 474 -28.86 15.13 28.01
CA ASN A 474 -29.66 15.91 27.06
C ASN A 474 -29.03 17.25 26.66
N VAL A 475 -27.69 17.27 26.51
CA VAL A 475 -26.98 18.45 26.02
C VAL A 475 -27.37 18.67 24.57
N ARG A 476 -27.82 19.87 24.23
CA ARG A 476 -28.18 20.23 22.86
C ARG A 476 -27.38 21.43 22.41
N LEU A 477 -26.85 21.38 21.20
CA LEU A 477 -26.37 22.56 20.49
C LEU A 477 -27.27 22.83 19.29
N ASN A 478 -27.62 24.09 19.07
CA ASN A 478 -28.26 24.53 17.82
C ASN A 478 -27.32 25.46 17.08
N ALA A 479 -27.26 25.35 15.76
CA ALA A 479 -26.44 26.19 14.90
C ALA A 479 -27.31 26.74 13.77
N GLN A 480 -27.32 28.06 13.62
CA GLN A 480 -28.18 28.74 12.65
C GLN A 480 -27.39 29.78 11.87
N ARG A 481 -27.58 29.81 10.55
CA ARG A 481 -27.10 30.91 9.72
C ARG A 481 -27.98 32.14 9.95
N LEU A 482 -27.35 33.27 10.16
CA LEU A 482 -28.02 34.57 10.23
C LEU A 482 -27.82 35.30 8.90
N THR A 483 -28.91 35.84 8.35
CA THR A 483 -28.92 36.55 7.06
C THR A 483 -28.29 37.94 7.16
N SER A 484 -28.28 38.54 8.35
CA SER A 484 -27.61 39.79 8.68
C SER A 484 -27.08 39.75 10.11
N LYS A 485 -26.30 40.78 10.49
CA LYS A 485 -25.96 41.02 11.90
C LYS A 485 -27.25 41.07 12.74
N PRO A 486 -27.34 40.36 13.87
CA PRO A 486 -28.50 40.45 14.76
C PRO A 486 -28.80 41.89 15.20
N ALA A 487 -30.10 42.27 15.21
CA ALA A 487 -30.53 43.63 15.53
C ALA A 487 -30.20 44.07 16.96
N ASN A 488 -30.04 43.12 17.89
CA ASN A 488 -29.63 43.34 19.28
C ASN A 488 -28.12 43.62 19.44
N ILE A 489 -27.33 43.57 18.36
CA ILE A 489 -25.90 43.87 18.37
C ILE A 489 -25.69 45.22 17.67
N SER A 490 -25.49 46.30 18.44
CA SER A 490 -25.26 47.64 17.88
C SER A 490 -23.87 47.81 17.26
N GLN A 491 -22.86 47.11 17.80
CA GLN A 491 -21.47 47.16 17.34
C GLN A 491 -21.29 46.54 15.95
N ASN A 492 -20.62 47.25 15.04
CA ASN A 492 -20.20 46.73 13.73
C ASN A 492 -18.79 46.15 13.80
N LEU A 493 -18.50 45.17 12.95
CA LEU A 493 -17.14 44.67 12.75
C LEU A 493 -16.37 45.62 11.84
N SER A 494 -15.07 45.79 12.09
CA SER A 494 -14.17 46.59 11.25
C SER A 494 -13.73 45.78 10.03
N GLY A 495 -14.66 45.48 9.12
CA GLY A 495 -14.40 44.60 7.99
C GLY A 495 -15.65 44.18 7.23
N VAL A 496 -15.48 43.30 6.25
CA VAL A 496 -16.58 42.74 5.45
C VAL A 496 -17.00 41.39 6.03
N ALA A 497 -18.25 41.28 6.48
CA ALA A 497 -18.79 40.02 7.00
C ALA A 497 -19.07 39.03 5.86
N TYR A 498 -18.57 37.80 6.01
CA TYR A 498 -18.86 36.69 5.12
C TYR A 498 -20.11 35.93 5.55
N GLN A 499 -20.21 35.59 6.84
CA GLN A 499 -21.39 34.94 7.40
C GLN A 499 -21.48 35.15 8.92
N TYR A 500 -22.68 35.48 9.40
CA TYR A 500 -23.03 35.43 10.82
C TYR A 500 -23.66 34.08 11.15
N VAL A 501 -23.27 33.50 12.29
CA VAL A 501 -23.76 32.19 12.76
C VAL A 501 -24.11 32.29 14.23
N GLU A 502 -25.28 31.84 14.62
CA GLU A 502 -25.65 31.69 16.03
C GLU A 502 -25.48 30.25 16.46
N ILE A 503 -24.74 30.02 17.55
CA ILE A 503 -24.63 28.71 18.19
C ILE A 503 -25.17 28.82 19.60
N THR A 504 -26.33 28.20 19.84
CA THR A 504 -26.97 28.15 21.17
C THR A 504 -26.76 26.78 21.81
N LYS A 505 -26.86 26.73 23.14
CA LYS A 505 -26.69 25.51 23.93
C LYS A 505 -27.81 25.35 24.95
N SER A 506 -28.19 24.11 25.23
CA SER A 506 -29.14 23.75 26.29
C SER A 506 -28.54 22.63 27.15
N ASN A 507 -28.86 22.65 28.44
CA ASN A 507 -28.41 21.66 29.44
C ASN A 507 -26.90 21.56 29.65
N ILE A 508 -26.13 22.59 29.26
CA ILE A 508 -24.72 22.77 29.60
C ILE A 508 -24.40 24.27 29.71
N GLN A 509 -23.61 24.65 30.71
CA GLN A 509 -23.17 26.05 30.93
C GLN A 509 -21.82 26.33 30.28
N ASP A 510 -21.51 27.58 29.93
CA ASP A 510 -20.18 27.93 29.38
C ASP A 510 -19.05 27.60 30.37
N SER A 511 -19.29 27.75 31.68
CA SER A 511 -18.32 27.37 32.72
C SER A 511 -18.01 25.87 32.79
N GLU A 512 -18.83 25.05 32.14
CA GLU A 512 -18.68 23.59 32.07
C GLU A 512 -17.97 23.15 30.79
N ILE A 513 -17.74 24.05 29.84
CA ILE A 513 -17.01 23.76 28.60
C ILE A 513 -15.52 23.94 28.86
N LYS A 514 -14.77 22.83 28.80
CA LYS A 514 -13.32 22.79 29.00
C LYS A 514 -12.56 23.30 27.77
N ASP A 515 -12.95 22.80 26.59
CA ASP A 515 -12.40 23.18 25.29
C ASP A 515 -13.54 23.14 24.28
N ALA A 516 -13.52 24.04 23.30
CA ALA A 516 -14.44 24.03 22.18
C ALA A 516 -13.77 24.60 20.93
N LYS A 517 -14.01 23.98 19.78
CA LYS A 517 -13.48 24.41 18.49
C LYS A 517 -14.58 24.41 17.45
N ILE A 518 -14.45 25.35 16.52
CA ILE A 518 -15.34 25.51 15.37
C ILE A 518 -14.50 25.41 14.11
N ARG A 519 -14.87 24.50 13.20
CA ARG A 519 -14.34 24.46 11.85
C ARG A 519 -15.28 25.14 10.90
N PHE A 520 -14.74 25.94 9.99
CA PHE A 520 -15.52 26.65 8.98
C PHE A 520 -14.77 26.75 7.65
N LYS A 521 -15.51 27.05 6.59
CA LYS A 521 -14.97 27.20 5.23
C LYS A 521 -15.36 28.54 4.58
N VAL A 522 -14.45 29.12 3.81
CA VAL A 522 -14.65 30.36 3.04
C VAL A 522 -14.45 30.08 1.55
N GLN A 523 -15.33 30.60 0.71
CA GLN A 523 -15.31 30.33 -0.73
C GLN A 523 -14.19 31.15 -1.40
N LYS A 524 -13.37 30.50 -2.25
CA LYS A 524 -12.28 31.17 -2.97
C LYS A 524 -12.80 32.27 -3.91
N SER A 525 -13.98 32.09 -4.49
CA SER A 525 -14.63 33.12 -5.33
C SER A 525 -15.03 34.37 -4.54
N TRP A 526 -15.46 34.23 -3.28
CA TRP A 526 -15.77 35.37 -2.41
C TRP A 526 -14.51 36.15 -2.05
N LEU A 527 -13.39 35.45 -1.76
CA LEU A 527 -12.10 36.09 -1.53
C LEU A 527 -11.66 36.91 -2.76
N THR A 528 -11.71 36.29 -3.94
CA THR A 528 -11.32 36.93 -5.21
C THR A 528 -12.19 38.14 -5.52
N SER A 529 -13.52 38.03 -5.34
CA SER A 529 -14.47 39.11 -5.62
C SER A 529 -14.33 40.31 -4.68
N ASN A 530 -13.74 40.11 -3.50
CA ASN A 530 -13.52 41.17 -2.51
C ASN A 530 -12.05 41.60 -2.42
N ASN A 531 -11.17 41.13 -3.31
CA ASN A 531 -9.72 41.39 -3.28
C ASN A 531 -9.06 41.02 -1.93
N LEU A 532 -9.47 39.89 -1.35
CA LEU A 532 -8.99 39.41 -0.05
C LEU A 532 -8.03 38.23 -0.21
N GLN A 533 -7.05 38.15 0.68
CA GLN A 533 -6.15 37.01 0.83
C GLN A 533 -6.66 36.06 1.93
N THR A 534 -6.15 34.83 1.97
CA THR A 534 -6.51 33.87 3.03
C THR A 534 -6.08 34.33 4.43
N SER A 535 -5.08 35.21 4.53
CA SER A 535 -4.62 35.81 5.79
C SER A 535 -5.56 36.86 6.35
N ASP A 536 -6.48 37.41 5.55
CA ASP A 536 -7.37 38.50 5.97
C ASP A 536 -8.59 37.98 6.74
N ILE A 537 -8.81 36.67 6.70
CA ILE A 537 -9.93 35.99 7.33
C ILE A 537 -9.76 35.97 8.84
N LYS A 538 -10.85 36.29 9.51
CA LYS A 538 -10.99 36.30 10.96
C LYS A 538 -12.31 35.66 11.35
N MET A 539 -12.37 35.17 12.59
CA MET A 539 -13.61 34.78 13.24
C MET A 539 -13.75 35.57 14.52
N ALA A 540 -14.89 36.22 14.75
CA ALA A 540 -15.18 36.93 15.99
C ALA A 540 -16.34 36.26 16.73
N ARG A 541 -16.27 36.26 18.08
CA ARG A 541 -17.35 35.86 18.98
C ARG A 541 -17.95 37.09 19.64
N TYR A 542 -19.28 37.17 19.69
CA TYR A 542 -19.98 38.22 20.43
C TYR A 542 -20.28 37.78 21.86
N SER A 543 -19.90 38.57 22.86
CA SER A 543 -20.20 38.32 24.27
C SER A 543 -20.22 39.63 25.06
N GLY A 544 -21.22 40.47 24.80
CA GLY A 544 -21.24 41.87 25.27
C GLY A 544 -20.38 42.82 24.43
N GLY A 545 -19.68 42.28 23.43
CA GLY A 545 -18.86 42.96 22.43
C GLY A 545 -18.24 41.92 21.48
N TRP A 546 -17.80 42.35 20.30
CA TRP A 546 -17.05 41.48 19.37
C TRP A 546 -15.60 41.29 19.82
N ALA A 547 -15.17 40.05 19.95
CA ALA A 547 -13.78 39.68 20.20
C ALA A 547 -13.27 38.73 19.12
N ASP A 548 -12.12 39.05 18.51
CA ASP A 548 -11.46 38.18 17.54
C ASP A 548 -10.95 36.90 18.21
N LEU A 549 -11.20 35.78 17.56
CA LEU A 549 -10.68 34.47 17.92
C LEU A 549 -9.43 34.17 17.11
N GLN A 550 -8.54 33.38 17.70
CA GLN A 550 -7.41 32.80 16.96
C GLN A 550 -7.94 31.78 15.96
N ILE A 551 -7.50 31.89 14.71
CA ILE A 551 -7.83 30.92 13.67
C ILE A 551 -6.58 30.29 13.09
N GLN A 552 -6.69 29.05 12.64
CA GLN A 552 -5.66 28.34 11.92
C GLN A 552 -6.22 27.84 10.60
N LYS A 553 -5.56 28.15 9.48
CA LYS A 553 -5.85 27.55 8.18
C LYS A 553 -5.43 26.07 8.22
N THR A 554 -6.36 25.17 7.96
CA THR A 554 -6.13 23.72 8.03
C THR A 554 -5.98 23.07 6.66
N GLY A 555 -6.36 23.78 5.59
CA GLY A 555 -6.22 23.28 4.22
C GLY A 555 -7.02 24.12 3.21
N GLU A 556 -6.97 23.72 1.96
CA GLU A 556 -7.77 24.28 0.87
C GLU A 556 -8.00 23.24 -0.22
N ASP A 557 -9.09 23.39 -0.96
CA ASP A 557 -9.39 22.60 -2.16
C ASP A 557 -9.60 23.54 -3.37
N THR A 558 -10.22 23.05 -4.46
CA THR A 558 -10.47 23.86 -5.67
C THR A 558 -11.45 25.03 -5.45
N SER A 559 -12.34 24.95 -4.46
CA SER A 559 -13.45 25.90 -4.26
C SER A 559 -13.42 26.61 -2.91
N TRP A 560 -12.78 26.03 -1.89
CA TRP A 560 -12.87 26.44 -0.50
C TRP A 560 -11.50 26.54 0.19
N VAL A 561 -11.46 27.36 1.23
CA VAL A 561 -10.37 27.42 2.21
C VAL A 561 -10.93 27.07 3.58
N PHE A 562 -10.26 26.18 4.30
CA PHE A 562 -10.72 25.62 5.57
C PHE A 562 -9.94 26.19 6.76
N TYR A 563 -10.67 26.54 7.81
CA TYR A 563 -10.11 27.11 9.04
C TYR A 563 -10.67 26.41 10.28
N THR A 564 -9.90 26.42 11.36
CA THR A 564 -10.32 26.00 12.70
C THR A 564 -10.09 27.14 13.68
N SER A 565 -11.05 27.37 14.58
CA SER A 565 -11.00 28.41 15.62
C SER A 565 -11.36 27.81 16.98
N PRO A 566 -10.46 27.83 17.98
CA PRO A 566 -10.83 27.63 19.37
C PRO A 566 -11.80 28.73 19.83
N THR A 567 -12.73 28.39 20.72
CA THR A 567 -13.70 29.33 21.30
C THR A 567 -13.92 29.04 22.78
N PRO A 568 -14.00 30.06 23.64
CA PRO A 568 -14.24 29.87 25.08
C PRO A 568 -15.69 29.45 25.40
N GLY A 569 -16.59 29.43 24.42
CA GLY A 569 -17.99 29.04 24.59
C GLY A 569 -18.82 29.36 23.37
N PHE A 570 -20.11 29.02 23.39
CA PHE A 570 -21.01 29.21 22.25
C PHE A 570 -21.81 30.50 22.36
N SER A 571 -21.97 31.20 21.24
CA SER A 571 -22.68 32.50 21.12
C SER A 571 -22.97 32.79 19.64
N THR A 572 -23.25 34.05 19.31
CA THR A 572 -23.17 34.56 17.95
C THR A 572 -21.71 34.73 17.51
N PHE A 573 -21.40 34.26 16.32
CA PHE A 573 -20.11 34.37 15.66
C PHE A 573 -20.24 35.09 14.33
N ALA A 574 -19.15 35.69 13.89
CA ALA A 574 -19.01 36.27 12.56
C ALA A 574 -17.72 35.77 11.90
N ILE A 575 -17.85 35.18 10.73
CA ILE A 575 -16.73 34.95 9.81
C ILE A 575 -16.63 36.21 8.96
N TYR A 576 -15.49 36.88 8.97
CA TYR A 576 -15.32 38.17 8.31
C TYR A 576 -13.88 38.39 7.86
N ALA A 577 -13.68 39.38 6.99
CA ALA A 577 -12.35 39.84 6.62
C ALA A 577 -12.09 41.22 7.22
N GLY A 578 -11.03 41.34 8.01
CA GLY A 578 -10.68 42.59 8.69
C GLY A 578 -10.12 43.63 7.71
N THR A 579 -10.43 44.91 7.93
CA THR A 579 -9.72 46.00 7.23
C THR A 579 -8.32 46.13 7.82
N SER A 580 -7.28 46.05 6.99
CA SER A 580 -5.89 46.23 7.42
C SER A 580 -5.71 47.63 8.02
N GLY A 581 -5.70 47.68 9.35
CA GLY A 581 -5.31 48.82 10.17
C GLY A 581 -4.27 48.33 11.17
N THR A 582 -3.10 48.98 11.13
CA THR A 582 -1.90 48.79 11.95
C THR A 582 -2.14 48.19 13.33
N THR A 583 -1.59 47.00 13.57
CA THR A 583 -1.62 46.30 14.87
C THR A 583 -0.83 47.09 15.92
N THR A 584 -1.53 47.74 16.85
CA THR A 584 -0.98 48.15 18.14
C THR A 584 -1.12 46.97 19.09
N THR A 585 0.01 46.31 19.41
CA THR A 585 0.07 45.26 20.42
C THR A 585 -0.20 45.87 21.79
N THR A 586 -1.37 45.59 22.36
CA THR A 586 -1.66 45.92 23.77
C THR A 586 -1.66 44.61 24.54
N THR A 587 -0.57 44.34 25.26
CA THR A 587 -0.45 43.21 26.19
C THR A 587 -1.22 43.55 27.46
N THR A 588 -2.32 42.84 27.73
CA THR A 588 -2.99 42.87 29.03
C THR A 588 -2.67 41.61 29.82
N THR A 589 -1.86 41.79 30.86
CA THR A 589 -1.63 40.89 32.00
C THR A 589 -2.90 40.77 32.87
N PRO A 590 -3.16 39.59 33.45
CA PRO A 590 -3.41 39.51 34.90
C PRO A 590 -2.60 38.34 35.53
N ALA A 591 -1.70 38.53 36.51
CA ALA A 591 -1.96 38.64 37.96
C ALA A 591 -3.00 37.62 38.46
N GLY A 592 -2.75 36.63 39.33
CA GLY A 592 -1.65 36.26 40.23
C GLY A 592 -2.27 35.63 41.51
N THR A 593 -1.56 34.68 42.16
CA THR A 593 -1.77 34.12 43.54
C THR A 593 -2.68 32.87 43.61
N THR A 594 -2.36 31.68 44.18
CA THR A 594 -1.30 31.06 45.03
C THR A 594 -1.42 29.52 44.86
N THR A 595 -0.43 28.65 45.11
CA THR A 595 0.11 28.15 46.41
C THR A 595 1.28 27.16 46.11
N PRO A 596 2.07 26.63 47.08
CA PRO A 596 3.54 26.64 47.02
C PRO A 596 4.19 25.24 47.14
N GLY A 597 5.52 25.22 47.00
CA GLY A 597 6.40 24.07 47.25
C GLY A 597 6.80 23.42 45.92
N GLU A 598 8.07 23.28 45.56
CA GLU A 598 9.24 23.03 46.39
C GLU A 598 10.53 23.40 45.63
N ALA A 599 11.61 23.49 46.40
CA ALA A 599 12.86 24.18 46.16
C ALA A 599 13.65 23.81 44.88
N THR A 600 13.97 24.87 44.14
CA THR A 600 15.31 25.32 43.70
C THR A 600 16.46 24.30 43.63
N SER A 601 17.05 24.15 42.43
CA SER A 601 18.46 24.57 42.26
C SER A 601 18.82 24.94 40.81
N THR A 602 19.32 26.17 40.73
CA THR A 602 19.92 27.01 39.70
C THR A 602 20.88 26.34 38.69
N THR A 603 20.82 26.78 37.43
CA THR A 603 21.99 27.33 36.72
C THR A 603 21.56 28.24 35.56
N GLN A 604 22.14 29.44 35.55
CA GLN A 604 22.14 30.44 34.48
C GLN A 604 23.53 30.38 33.78
N PRO A 605 23.83 31.24 32.80
CA PRO A 605 23.75 31.01 31.36
C PRO A 605 25.14 30.77 30.72
N VAL A 606 25.22 30.17 29.53
CA VAL A 606 26.44 30.28 28.71
C VAL A 606 26.11 30.55 27.24
N VAL A 607 26.73 31.65 26.81
CA VAL A 607 26.94 32.21 25.48
C VAL A 607 27.35 31.15 24.45
N VAL A 608 26.78 31.23 23.26
CA VAL A 608 27.19 30.45 22.08
C VAL A 608 28.60 30.90 21.67
N GLY A 609 29.57 30.01 21.86
CA GLY A 609 30.94 30.13 21.36
C GLY A 609 31.24 29.03 20.35
N GLU A 610 31.86 29.39 19.24
CA GLU A 610 32.38 28.50 18.21
C GLU A 610 33.40 27.48 18.77
N GLY A 611 33.31 26.23 18.32
CA GLY A 611 34.23 25.10 18.56
C GLY A 611 33.44 23.79 18.67
N ASP A 612 33.61 22.77 17.83
CA ASP A 612 34.83 21.94 17.75
C ASP A 612 34.81 21.11 16.42
N MET A 613 35.17 21.73 15.29
CA MET A 613 35.35 21.01 14.02
C MET A 613 36.71 20.27 13.95
N SER A 614 37.62 20.57 14.89
CA SER A 614 38.98 20.03 14.93
C SER A 614 39.07 18.59 15.42
N LYS A 615 38.23 18.18 16.38
CA LYS A 615 38.25 16.79 16.88
C LYS A 615 37.61 15.79 15.93
N LEU A 616 36.63 16.23 15.13
CA LEU A 616 35.97 15.37 14.14
C LEU A 616 36.90 15.02 12.96
N LEU A 617 37.74 15.97 12.52
CA LEU A 617 38.74 15.75 11.46
C LEU A 617 39.88 14.84 11.92
N LEU A 618 40.26 14.89 13.20
CA LEU A 618 41.31 14.03 13.75
C LEU A 618 40.86 12.57 13.89
N ILE A 619 39.59 12.33 14.23
CA ILE A 619 39.00 10.98 14.28
C ILE A 619 38.86 10.39 12.86
N MET A 620 38.43 11.19 11.89
CA MET A 620 38.33 10.76 10.48
C MET A 620 39.71 10.44 9.87
N GLY A 621 40.74 11.20 10.21
CA GLY A 621 42.11 10.94 9.76
C GLY A 621 42.69 9.62 10.31
N VAL A 622 42.40 9.29 11.57
CA VAL A 622 42.84 8.02 12.19
C VAL A 622 42.11 6.82 11.58
N VAL A 623 40.81 6.94 11.32
CA VAL A 623 40.02 5.88 10.65
C VAL A 623 40.50 5.66 9.22
N PHE A 624 40.84 6.73 8.49
CA PHE A 624 41.40 6.63 7.13
C PHE A 624 42.78 5.95 7.12
N LEU A 625 43.66 6.26 8.07
CA LEU A 625 44.98 5.61 8.19
C LEU A 625 44.88 4.12 8.54
N ILE A 626 43.90 3.73 9.36
CA ILE A 626 43.64 2.31 9.68
C ILE A 626 43.14 1.57 8.42
N LEU A 627 42.25 2.18 7.64
CA LEU A 627 41.74 1.57 6.39
C LEU A 627 42.83 1.42 5.33
N VAL A 628 43.72 2.41 5.19
CA VAL A 628 44.89 2.32 4.29
C VAL A 628 45.86 1.24 4.77
N GLY A 629 46.09 1.11 6.09
CA GLY A 629 46.91 0.04 6.65
C GLY A 629 46.35 -1.37 6.38
N VAL A 630 45.04 -1.54 6.47
CA VAL A 630 44.35 -2.81 6.13
C VAL A 630 44.46 -3.11 4.64
N LEU A 631 44.32 -2.09 3.78
CA LEU A 631 44.44 -2.25 2.33
C LEU A 631 45.87 -2.64 1.91
N VAL A 632 46.89 -2.06 2.57
CA VAL A 632 48.30 -2.41 2.36
C VAL A 632 48.59 -3.81 2.90
N ALA A 633 48.02 -4.21 4.03
CA ALA A 633 48.16 -5.56 4.56
C ALA A 633 47.53 -6.61 3.62
N LEU A 634 46.35 -6.34 3.06
CA LEU A 634 45.67 -7.22 2.11
C LEU A 634 46.43 -7.33 0.77
N THR A 635 47.07 -6.25 0.31
CA THR A 635 47.90 -6.28 -0.91
C THR A 635 49.26 -6.94 -0.70
N VAL A 636 49.81 -6.91 0.53
CA VAL A 636 51.01 -7.70 0.90
C VAL A 636 50.66 -9.18 1.08
N ILE A 637 49.49 -9.51 1.63
CA ILE A 637 49.00 -10.89 1.76
C ILE A 637 48.70 -11.50 0.38
N SER A 638 48.13 -10.72 -0.55
CA SER A 638 47.87 -11.21 -1.93
C SER A 638 49.13 -11.35 -2.79
N LYS A 639 50.23 -10.67 -2.45
CA LYS A 639 51.52 -10.82 -3.16
C LYS A 639 52.38 -11.99 -2.66
N ASN A 640 52.16 -12.49 -1.44
CA ASN A 640 52.95 -13.59 -0.87
C ASN A 640 52.37 -14.99 -1.07
N SER A 641 51.17 -15.16 -1.66
CA SER A 641 50.58 -16.50 -1.87
C SER A 641 51.04 -17.23 -3.15
N LYS A 642 52.13 -16.78 -3.79
CA LYS A 642 52.78 -17.52 -4.89
C LYS A 642 54.08 -18.16 -4.39
N ARG A 643 53.98 -19.38 -3.85
CA ARG A 643 54.93 -20.51 -3.86
C ARG A 643 54.81 -21.30 -2.56
N ASP A 644 54.17 -22.47 -2.63
CA ASP A 644 54.82 -23.77 -2.51
C ASP A 644 53.77 -24.86 -2.81
N LYS A 645 53.83 -25.40 -4.02
CA LYS A 645 53.25 -26.70 -4.34
C LYS A 645 54.24 -27.74 -3.82
N ASP A 646 53.79 -28.62 -2.93
CA ASP A 646 54.32 -29.96 -2.62
C ASP A 646 54.07 -30.32 -1.14
N ASN A 647 52.79 -30.36 -0.72
CA ASN A 647 52.40 -30.95 0.57
C ASN A 647 51.38 -32.08 0.33
N PRO A 648 51.74 -33.37 0.48
CA PRO A 648 50.91 -34.51 0.10
C PRO A 648 49.67 -34.74 1.00
N ALA A 649 49.39 -33.85 1.95
CA ALA A 649 48.24 -33.94 2.85
C ALA A 649 46.97 -33.26 2.31
N GLU A 650 47.08 -32.33 1.36
CA GLU A 650 45.92 -31.65 0.76
C GLU A 650 45.27 -32.48 -0.37
N ASP A 651 46.08 -33.24 -1.14
CA ASP A 651 45.57 -34.13 -2.19
C ASP A 651 44.74 -35.31 -1.64
N GLU A 652 45.02 -35.78 -0.42
CA GLU A 652 44.18 -36.79 0.24
C GLU A 652 42.82 -36.22 0.68
N PHE A 653 42.74 -34.93 0.99
CA PHE A 653 41.51 -34.28 1.44
C PHE A 653 40.55 -34.02 0.26
N GLU A 654 41.07 -33.58 -0.89
CA GLU A 654 40.27 -33.40 -2.11
C GLU A 654 39.78 -34.73 -2.72
N GLN A 655 40.58 -35.80 -2.64
CA GLN A 655 40.12 -37.14 -3.05
C GLN A 655 39.03 -37.72 -2.13
N LEU A 656 39.01 -37.32 -0.85
CA LEU A 656 37.96 -37.69 0.09
C LEU A 656 36.68 -36.89 -0.15
N GLU A 657 36.76 -35.59 -0.45
CA GLU A 657 35.60 -34.78 -0.84
C GLU A 657 34.92 -35.28 -2.13
N MET A 658 35.69 -35.66 -3.15
CA MET A 658 35.13 -36.24 -4.38
C MET A 658 34.38 -37.57 -4.15
N LYS A 659 34.80 -38.38 -3.18
CA LYS A 659 34.11 -39.64 -2.83
C LYS A 659 32.80 -39.43 -2.07
N TRP A 660 32.65 -38.30 -1.40
CA TRP A 660 31.47 -37.97 -0.58
C TRP A 660 30.38 -37.23 -1.38
N ALA A 661 30.73 -36.66 -2.53
CA ALA A 661 29.81 -35.94 -3.41
C ALA A 661 28.90 -36.84 -4.28
N SER A 662 29.00 -38.17 -4.22
CA SER A 662 28.13 -39.08 -4.99
C SER A 662 27.83 -40.41 -4.28
N PRO A 663 26.73 -40.54 -3.52
CA PRO A 663 26.34 -41.81 -2.94
C PRO A 663 25.53 -42.67 -3.92
N PRO A 664 25.82 -43.99 -4.07
CA PRO A 664 24.94 -44.91 -4.78
C PRO A 664 23.68 -45.23 -3.95
N LYS A 665 22.56 -45.46 -4.63
CA LYS A 665 21.23 -45.74 -4.04
C LYS A 665 21.22 -47.02 -3.18
N LYS A 666 21.28 -46.94 -1.84
CA LYS A 666 20.86 -48.02 -0.90
C LYS A 666 20.24 -47.50 0.42
N SER A 667 19.48 -48.37 1.10
CA SER A 667 18.44 -48.05 2.11
C SER A 667 18.94 -47.66 3.51
N LYS A 668 18.02 -47.11 4.33
CA LYS A 668 18.27 -46.35 5.57
C LYS A 668 18.90 -47.11 6.75
N MET A 669 19.04 -48.43 6.72
CA MET A 669 19.49 -49.20 7.91
C MET A 669 21.00 -49.52 7.95
N ASP A 670 21.73 -49.34 6.84
CA ASP A 670 23.19 -49.57 6.79
C ASP A 670 24.02 -48.33 7.19
N LYS A 671 23.41 -47.14 7.24
CA LYS A 671 24.12 -45.86 7.47
C LYS A 671 24.61 -45.63 8.90
N ALA A 672 24.03 -46.28 9.90
CA ALA A 672 24.40 -46.09 11.31
C ALA A 672 25.59 -46.95 11.74
N ARG A 673 25.87 -48.07 11.04
CA ARG A 673 26.96 -48.99 11.41
C ARG A 673 28.31 -48.56 10.84
N THR A 674 28.33 -47.82 9.74
CA THR A 674 29.56 -47.38 9.05
C THR A 674 30.20 -46.14 9.69
N ALA A 675 29.40 -45.23 10.25
CA ALA A 675 29.91 -44.00 10.86
C ALA A 675 30.65 -44.22 12.19
N GLU A 676 30.23 -45.20 12.98
CA GLU A 676 30.86 -45.55 14.27
C GLU A 676 32.22 -46.24 14.06
N ASP A 677 32.33 -47.09 13.03
CA ASP A 677 33.58 -47.77 12.65
C ASP A 677 34.62 -46.78 12.08
N GLU A 678 34.19 -45.75 11.35
CA GLU A 678 35.05 -44.70 10.81
C GLU A 678 35.54 -43.72 11.89
N PHE A 679 34.72 -43.44 12.91
CA PHE A 679 35.07 -42.58 14.04
C PHE A 679 36.15 -43.22 14.96
N GLU A 680 36.05 -44.52 15.24
CA GLU A 680 37.07 -45.25 16.02
C GLU A 680 38.39 -45.42 15.24
N GLN A 681 38.35 -45.35 13.90
CA GLN A 681 39.54 -45.36 13.05
C GLN A 681 40.33 -44.02 13.11
N MET A 682 39.63 -42.88 13.20
CA MET A 682 40.25 -41.55 13.36
C MET A 682 40.91 -41.38 14.73
N LYS A 683 40.32 -41.94 15.78
CA LYS A 683 40.82 -41.89 17.16
C LYS A 683 42.17 -42.61 17.33
N ARG A 684 42.45 -43.66 16.54
CA ARG A 684 43.72 -44.39 16.56
C ARG A 684 44.88 -43.68 15.87
N LYS A 685 44.61 -42.72 14.98
CA LYS A 685 45.65 -41.99 14.21
C LYS A 685 46.24 -40.78 14.95
N TRP A 686 45.72 -40.42 16.12
CA TRP A 686 46.11 -39.22 16.85
C TRP A 686 46.88 -39.58 18.13
N THR A 687 48.22 -39.58 18.07
CA THR A 687 49.10 -39.57 19.24
C THR A 687 50.08 -38.40 19.15
N PRO A 688 50.24 -37.58 20.22
CA PRO A 688 51.09 -36.39 20.17
C PRO A 688 52.55 -36.74 20.46
N THR A 689 53.49 -36.17 19.70
CA THR A 689 54.95 -36.20 19.99
C THR A 689 55.40 -34.82 20.52
N PRO A 690 56.34 -34.71 21.48
CA PRO A 690 56.47 -33.52 22.31
C PRO A 690 57.35 -32.39 21.75
N LYS A 691 57.04 -31.20 22.24
CA LYS A 691 57.62 -29.86 22.02
C LYS A 691 59.13 -29.79 21.77
N ASN A 692 59.52 -28.89 20.85
CA ASN A 692 60.47 -27.82 21.18
C ASN A 692 60.43 -26.59 20.25
N SER A 693 60.59 -25.42 20.89
CA SER A 693 60.85 -24.05 20.38
C SER A 693 59.66 -23.11 20.05
N LYS A 694 59.24 -22.41 21.11
CA LYS A 694 58.92 -20.96 21.25
C LYS A 694 58.39 -20.17 20.03
N LYS A 695 57.07 -19.91 20.00
CA LYS A 695 56.43 -18.62 20.37
C LYS A 695 54.92 -18.70 20.11
N ASP A 696 54.16 -18.23 21.10
CA ASP A 696 52.72 -18.35 21.26
C ASP A 696 51.85 -17.73 20.16
N LYS A 697 50.81 -18.46 19.72
CA LYS A 697 49.44 -17.96 19.50
C LYS A 697 48.40 -19.08 19.67
N GLY A 698 47.54 -18.93 20.69
CA GLY A 698 46.16 -19.45 20.83
C GLY A 698 45.85 -20.92 20.50
N ASN A 699 45.94 -21.82 21.49
CA ASN A 699 45.26 -23.12 21.45
C ASN A 699 43.88 -23.02 22.12
N LEU A 700 42.83 -23.46 21.41
CA LEU A 700 41.49 -23.73 21.93
C LEU A 700 41.55 -24.89 22.94
N ASN A 701 40.86 -24.77 24.08
CA ASN A 701 40.88 -25.74 25.18
C ASN A 701 39.78 -26.80 24.99
N VAL A 702 39.95 -27.97 25.61
CA VAL A 702 39.04 -29.13 25.67
C VAL A 702 37.59 -28.75 25.99
N ASP A 703 37.36 -27.62 26.66
CA ASP A 703 36.04 -27.08 26.98
C ASP A 703 35.22 -26.63 25.75
N ASP A 704 35.90 -26.21 24.66
CA ASP A 704 35.25 -25.81 23.40
C ASP A 704 34.68 -27.03 22.65
N PHE A 705 35.33 -28.19 22.81
CA PHE A 705 34.92 -29.46 22.20
C PHE A 705 33.68 -30.06 22.89
N GLU A 706 33.59 -29.96 24.21
CA GLU A 706 32.40 -30.40 24.97
C GLU A 706 31.20 -29.46 24.77
N GLN A 707 31.40 -28.17 24.48
CA GLN A 707 30.32 -27.26 24.07
C GLN A 707 29.74 -27.62 22.69
N LEU A 708 30.59 -28.00 21.73
CA LEU A 708 30.17 -28.45 20.40
C LEU A 708 29.34 -29.74 20.47
N LYS A 709 29.75 -30.68 21.33
CA LYS A 709 29.02 -31.94 21.57
C LYS A 709 27.62 -31.71 22.15
N ARG A 710 27.46 -30.74 23.06
CA ARG A 710 26.14 -30.35 23.62
C ARG A 710 25.23 -29.68 22.59
N LYS A 711 25.77 -28.85 21.69
CA LYS A 711 25.01 -28.25 20.58
C LYS A 711 24.54 -29.30 19.57
N TRP A 712 25.36 -30.32 19.31
CA TRP A 712 25.02 -31.40 18.36
C TRP A 712 23.91 -32.32 18.88
N SER A 713 23.94 -32.68 20.16
CA SER A 713 22.88 -33.49 20.79
C SER A 713 21.50 -32.81 20.84
N LYS A 714 21.47 -31.47 20.89
CA LYS A 714 20.21 -30.70 20.89
C LYS A 714 19.58 -30.65 19.49
N THR A 715 20.40 -30.45 18.46
CA THR A 715 19.98 -30.38 17.06
C THR A 715 19.36 -31.70 16.55
N GLN A 716 19.83 -32.85 17.04
CA GLN A 716 19.23 -34.15 16.69
C GLN A 716 17.90 -34.44 17.39
N LYS A 717 17.65 -33.88 18.58
CA LYS A 717 16.35 -34.04 19.27
C LYS A 717 15.25 -33.19 18.63
N ASP A 718 15.59 -31.98 18.18
CA ASP A 718 14.66 -31.05 17.53
C ASP A 718 14.33 -31.46 16.08
N THR A 719 15.09 -32.40 15.50
CA THR A 719 14.82 -32.98 14.16
C THR A 719 13.93 -34.24 14.24
N ILE A 720 13.67 -34.75 15.45
CA ILE A 720 12.88 -35.99 15.68
C ILE A 720 11.50 -35.68 16.32
N GLN A 721 11.29 -34.50 16.90
CA GLN A 721 9.98 -33.98 17.30
C GLN A 721 9.33 -33.22 16.15
#